data_AF-A0A846DVK0-F1
#
_entry.id   AF-A0A846DVK0-F1
#
_cell.length_a   1.000
_cell.length_b   1.000
_cell.length_c   1.000
_cell.angle_alpha   90.00
_cell.angle_beta   90.00
_cell.angle_gamma   90.00
#
_symmetry.space_group_name_H-M   'P 1'
#
loop_
_entity.id
_entity.type
_entity.pdbx_description
1 polymer ?
#
loop_
_entity_poly.entity_id
_entity_poly.type
_entity_poly.pdbx_seq_one_letter_code
_entity_poly.pdbx_strand_id
1 'polypeptide(L)'
;MINLEPGSIKLKANAADKTDAIRQAGTLLVENGNMQPGYITSMMEREKVAHTYLGNGIAIPHGLPKDRDLIVQTGISVVQLPGGVEWNPGETVHLVVGIAAKSDEHIEILSNLTYVLDDEATVARLAKTSNPDDIIACLTNRESNGQATVETVPSDFAKFVDIAIRGKAGLHARPATVLANLAKEFQSEIRLRYGNQTANVKSLVSLLKLGVEGGQTIRLMAEGRDADEALETLQTAIASGLEDEEEDTPQATLGHTLQFESVAIPGIAASPGIAIAPVFQFKRGKMVFEATAKDPQAERTRLRQAVETAKLQLQDLYAEVKEKSGTGKASIFLAHQEFLNDPELVEEAIAHLQDNRSAPWAWQQAYEQRVNSLQQLKDPLLAGRATDLRDVGRRVLRLLADKVEDEPSLPNYPIILIAEDLTPSDTAGLNPELTLGFCTAYGGPTSHSAIIARSLNLPAIVGAGPAILNLEDSIPCILDGESGNLYPQPSQTDIETAKAAQKDLQAIREAEKLACYQPAIMSDGHRVEVVANIGAAAEAEQAVNAGAEGVGLLRTEFLFLNRSQPPSEEEQLAAYSEMTQALNGLPLIIRTLDIGGDKAVPYLNLPAEENPFLGVRGIRLCFQRPDLFKSQLRAIYRASQTGPVKIMFPMISTLEDIRSAKKLAEEVRLEVGADPVDIGMMIEVPSAAMMADEFAKEVDFFSVGTNDLTQYVLAMDRGHPALAKQADGLHPAVLRMIHQTVQAASAAGKWVGVCGGIAGDPKGAVILTGLGVTELSISIPSVAAVKAKLRGLSFAKTQDIAKRALKCRNAQEVRALL
;
A
#
# COMPACT_ATOMS: atom_id res chain seq x y z
N MET A 1 -9.41 33.36 -3.48
CA MET A 1 -9.35 34.05 -4.79
C MET A 1 -8.33 35.16 -4.66
N ILE A 2 -7.24 35.11 -5.42
CA ILE A 2 -6.10 36.02 -5.26
C ILE A 2 -6.42 37.32 -6.02
N ASN A 3 -6.37 38.47 -5.34
CA ASN A 3 -6.54 39.78 -5.98
C ASN A 3 -5.17 40.24 -6.52
N LEU A 4 -4.91 40.02 -7.80
CA LEU A 4 -3.77 40.65 -8.49
C LEU A 4 -4.27 41.94 -9.16
N GLU A 5 -3.94 43.08 -8.56
CA GLU A 5 -4.34 44.40 -9.05
C GLU A 5 -3.21 45.03 -9.88
N PRO A 6 -3.49 46.02 -10.76
CA PRO A 6 -2.46 46.70 -11.55
C PRO A 6 -1.33 47.31 -10.70
N GLY A 7 -1.62 47.72 -9.46
CA GLY A 7 -0.62 48.23 -8.51
C GLY A 7 0.40 47.18 -8.02
N SER A 8 0.13 45.89 -8.25
CA SER A 8 1.05 44.79 -7.94
C SER A 8 2.02 44.47 -9.08
N ILE A 9 1.97 45.19 -10.19
CA ILE A 9 2.75 44.89 -11.39
C ILE A 9 3.65 46.05 -11.77
N LYS A 10 4.94 45.78 -11.91
CA LYS A 10 5.94 46.73 -12.43
C LYS A 10 6.41 46.29 -13.81
N LEU A 11 5.90 46.97 -14.83
CA LEU A 11 6.31 46.78 -16.22
C LEU A 11 7.64 47.48 -16.51
N LYS A 12 8.40 46.94 -17.49
CA LYS A 12 9.65 47.53 -18.00
C LYS A 12 10.66 47.87 -16.90
N ALA A 13 10.75 47.03 -15.87
CA ALA A 13 11.75 47.20 -14.84
C ALA A 13 13.15 46.86 -15.40
N ASN A 14 14.16 47.48 -14.80
CA ASN A 14 15.56 47.13 -15.01
C ASN A 14 16.12 46.70 -13.66
N ALA A 15 16.77 45.56 -13.61
CA ALA A 15 17.44 45.05 -12.41
C ALA A 15 18.88 44.71 -12.76
N ALA A 16 19.82 45.13 -11.91
CA ALA A 16 21.25 44.95 -12.18
C ALA A 16 21.68 43.48 -12.06
N ASP A 17 21.04 42.74 -11.15
CA ASP A 17 21.31 41.34 -10.87
C ASP A 17 20.08 40.66 -10.23
N LYS A 18 20.17 39.36 -9.99
CA LYS A 18 19.14 38.57 -9.29
C LYS A 18 18.72 39.18 -7.95
N THR A 19 19.66 39.72 -7.17
CA THR A 19 19.37 40.26 -5.84
C THR A 19 18.52 41.52 -5.96
N ASP A 20 18.83 42.38 -6.93
CA ASP A 20 18.05 43.57 -7.20
C ASP A 20 16.64 43.24 -7.71
N ALA A 21 16.51 42.23 -8.56
CA ALA A 21 15.22 41.76 -9.05
C ALA A 21 14.32 41.22 -7.93
N ILE A 22 14.87 40.41 -7.01
CA ILE A 22 14.15 39.93 -5.81
C ILE A 22 13.76 41.11 -4.91
N ARG A 23 14.64 42.09 -4.72
CA ARG A 23 14.35 43.29 -3.93
C ARG A 23 13.22 44.11 -4.53
N GLN A 24 13.18 44.27 -5.85
CA GLN A 24 12.12 45.01 -6.53
C GLN A 24 10.76 44.32 -6.38
N ALA A 25 10.69 42.99 -6.51
CA ALA A 25 9.47 42.23 -6.25
C ALA A 25 9.05 42.31 -4.78
N GLY A 26 10.01 42.17 -3.87
CA GLY A 26 9.76 42.29 -2.43
C GLY A 26 9.26 43.69 -2.02
N THR A 27 9.77 44.74 -2.65
CA THR A 27 9.36 46.13 -2.37
C THR A 27 7.89 46.37 -2.76
N LEU A 28 7.46 45.84 -3.91
CA LEU A 28 6.05 45.92 -4.34
C LEU A 28 5.10 45.26 -3.33
N LEU A 29 5.47 44.09 -2.78
CA LEU A 29 4.69 43.42 -1.74
C LEU A 29 4.60 44.24 -0.44
N VAL A 30 5.67 44.99 -0.09
CA VAL A 30 5.65 45.88 1.07
C VAL A 30 4.78 47.10 0.80
N GLU A 31 4.91 47.73 -0.36
CA GLU A 31 4.12 48.90 -0.78
C GLU A 31 2.62 48.58 -0.84
N ASN A 32 2.26 47.37 -1.25
CA ASN A 32 0.87 46.88 -1.28
C ASN A 32 0.38 46.34 0.08
N GLY A 33 1.20 46.44 1.14
CA GLY A 33 0.81 46.06 2.49
C GLY A 33 0.67 44.55 2.71
N ASN A 34 1.29 43.72 1.87
CA ASN A 34 1.24 42.26 2.02
C ASN A 34 2.21 41.74 3.09
N MET A 35 3.34 42.42 3.32
CA MET A 35 4.37 41.99 4.27
C MET A 35 5.20 43.14 4.83
N GLN A 36 5.90 42.88 5.94
CA GLN A 36 6.84 43.82 6.55
C GLN A 36 8.18 43.84 5.79
N PRO A 37 8.94 44.97 5.80
CA PRO A 37 10.22 45.09 5.07
C PRO A 37 11.26 44.00 5.36
N GLY A 38 11.25 43.45 6.58
CA GLY A 38 12.16 42.37 6.98
C GLY A 38 12.02 41.10 6.13
N TYR A 39 10.84 40.86 5.53
CA TYR A 39 10.58 39.66 4.73
C TYR A 39 11.35 39.66 3.40
N ILE A 40 11.75 40.82 2.88
CA ILE A 40 12.62 40.91 1.69
C ILE A 40 13.97 40.21 1.97
N THR A 41 14.50 40.34 3.19
CA THR A 41 15.72 39.63 3.61
C THR A 41 15.50 38.12 3.64
N SER A 42 14.34 37.68 4.12
CA SER A 42 13.96 36.26 4.11
C SER A 42 13.87 35.68 2.70
N MET A 43 13.34 36.45 1.72
CA MET A 43 13.30 36.05 0.30
C MET A 43 14.72 35.87 -0.27
N MET A 44 15.65 36.75 0.09
CA MET A 44 17.05 36.64 -0.33
C MET A 44 17.79 35.48 0.37
N GLU A 45 17.49 35.20 1.64
CA GLU A 45 18.03 34.03 2.34
C GLU A 45 17.50 32.72 1.76
N ARG A 46 16.21 32.67 1.40
CA ARG A 46 15.60 31.50 0.76
C ARG A 46 16.29 31.13 -0.54
N GLU A 47 16.57 32.11 -1.39
CA GLU A 47 17.26 31.90 -2.68
C GLU A 47 18.65 31.30 -2.52
N LYS A 48 19.33 31.51 -1.38
CA LYS A 48 20.64 30.87 -1.10
C LYS A 48 20.53 29.40 -0.74
N VAL A 49 19.36 28.96 -0.26
CA VAL A 49 19.10 27.59 0.19
C VAL A 49 18.43 26.77 -0.90
N ALA A 50 17.57 27.38 -1.70
CA ALA A 50 16.87 26.75 -2.81
C ALA A 50 16.64 27.75 -3.94
N HIS A 51 17.01 27.37 -5.17
CA HIS A 51 16.80 28.21 -6.35
C HIS A 51 15.31 28.45 -6.60
N THR A 52 14.95 29.71 -6.87
CA THR A 52 13.57 30.13 -7.16
C THR A 52 13.24 30.20 -8.65
N TYR A 53 14.17 29.79 -9.51
CA TYR A 53 13.93 29.65 -10.96
C TYR A 53 13.02 28.44 -11.22
N LEU A 54 12.05 28.60 -12.12
CA LEU A 54 11.04 27.59 -12.41
C LEU A 54 10.98 27.13 -13.87
N GLY A 55 11.75 27.76 -14.77
CA GLY A 55 11.72 27.46 -16.20
C GLY A 55 11.17 28.60 -17.05
N ASN A 56 11.45 28.53 -18.36
CA ASN A 56 10.97 29.45 -19.40
C ASN A 56 11.09 30.95 -19.07
N GLY A 57 12.10 31.33 -18.30
CA GLY A 57 12.38 32.73 -17.94
C GLY A 57 11.53 33.31 -16.81
N ILE A 58 10.97 32.48 -15.93
CA ILE A 58 10.21 32.92 -14.74
C ILE A 58 10.93 32.51 -13.45
N ALA A 59 10.93 33.42 -12.46
CA ALA A 59 11.35 33.12 -11.09
C ALA A 59 10.30 33.51 -10.06
N ILE A 60 10.21 32.75 -8.95
CA ILE A 60 9.23 32.94 -7.89
C ILE A 60 9.92 33.08 -6.52
N PRO A 61 10.48 34.26 -6.21
CA PRO A 61 11.07 34.48 -4.91
C PRO A 61 10.00 34.55 -3.82
N HIS A 62 10.27 33.87 -2.71
CA HIS A 62 9.45 33.83 -1.50
C HIS A 62 10.35 33.59 -0.27
N GLY A 63 9.86 33.90 0.94
CA GLY A 63 10.64 33.81 2.17
C GLY A 63 10.82 32.39 2.73
N LEU A 64 11.61 32.27 3.80
CA LEU A 64 11.77 31.05 4.59
C LEU A 64 10.54 30.81 5.49
N PRO A 65 10.15 29.55 5.76
CA PRO A 65 8.99 29.25 6.61
C PRO A 65 9.06 29.85 8.02
N LYS A 66 10.26 30.01 8.59
CA LYS A 66 10.50 30.59 9.92
C LYS A 66 10.09 32.06 10.04
N ASP A 67 10.00 32.80 8.93
CA ASP A 67 9.77 34.25 8.92
C ASP A 67 8.33 34.61 8.48
N ARG A 68 7.40 33.65 8.47
CA ARG A 68 5.99 33.83 8.07
C ARG A 68 5.24 34.87 8.89
N ASP A 69 5.66 35.12 10.13
CA ASP A 69 5.05 36.12 11.02
C ASP A 69 5.21 37.57 10.50
N LEU A 70 6.12 37.80 9.55
CA LEU A 70 6.30 39.09 8.89
C LEU A 70 5.29 39.34 7.76
N ILE A 71 4.45 38.36 7.40
CA ILE A 71 3.43 38.47 6.37
C ILE A 71 2.15 39.05 7.00
N VAL A 72 1.66 40.16 6.46
CA VAL A 72 0.43 40.83 6.92
C VAL A 72 -0.79 40.19 6.28
N GLN A 73 -0.75 39.94 4.97
CA GLN A 73 -1.82 39.28 4.20
C GLN A 73 -1.24 38.61 2.94
N THR A 74 -1.89 37.55 2.45
CA THR A 74 -1.47 36.86 1.22
C THR A 74 -1.49 37.83 0.04
N GLY A 75 -0.46 37.82 -0.80
CA GLY A 75 -0.35 38.69 -1.96
C GLY A 75 0.73 38.28 -2.94
N ILE A 76 0.58 38.76 -4.17
CA ILE A 76 1.50 38.54 -5.29
C ILE A 76 1.96 39.89 -5.82
N SER A 77 3.22 39.96 -6.22
CA SER A 77 3.78 41.04 -7.04
C SER A 77 4.40 40.46 -8.31
N VAL A 78 4.43 41.24 -9.39
CA VAL A 78 5.06 40.83 -10.65
C VAL A 78 6.00 41.93 -11.15
N VAL A 79 7.25 41.59 -11.41
CA VAL A 79 8.25 42.48 -12.02
C VAL A 79 8.63 41.94 -13.39
N GLN A 80 8.35 42.71 -14.44
CA GLN A 80 8.72 42.39 -15.82
C GLN A 80 10.10 42.98 -16.13
N LEU A 81 11.02 42.15 -16.62
CA LEU A 81 12.41 42.47 -16.94
C LEU A 81 12.67 42.20 -18.44
N PRO A 82 12.32 43.13 -19.35
CA PRO A 82 12.43 42.89 -20.80
C PRO A 82 13.85 42.58 -21.28
N GLY A 83 14.86 43.14 -20.60
CA GLY A 83 16.28 42.89 -20.89
C GLY A 83 16.80 41.53 -20.43
N GLY A 84 16.03 40.82 -19.60
CA GLY A 84 16.47 39.59 -18.94
C GLY A 84 17.47 39.86 -17.82
N VAL A 85 17.43 39.04 -16.79
CA VAL A 85 18.44 39.02 -15.73
C VAL A 85 18.94 37.60 -15.58
N GLU A 86 20.26 37.40 -15.63
CA GLU A 86 20.86 36.11 -15.32
C GLU A 86 20.55 35.74 -13.87
N TRP A 87 19.81 34.64 -13.69
CA TRP A 87 19.34 34.18 -12.38
C TRP A 87 20.31 33.15 -11.80
N ASN A 88 20.76 32.21 -12.63
CA ASN A 88 21.85 31.25 -12.40
C ASN A 88 22.60 31.03 -13.73
N PRO A 89 23.78 30.38 -13.74
CA PRO A 89 24.53 30.16 -14.98
C PRO A 89 23.70 29.50 -16.08
N GLY A 90 23.43 30.23 -17.16
CA GLY A 90 22.62 29.76 -18.29
C GLY A 90 21.10 29.95 -18.17
N GLU A 91 20.62 30.50 -17.05
CA GLU A 91 19.19 30.75 -16.80
C GLU A 91 18.91 32.26 -16.79
N THR A 92 18.11 32.74 -17.75
CA THR A 92 17.76 34.16 -17.86
C THR A 92 16.28 34.36 -17.51
N VAL A 93 15.98 35.25 -16.57
CA VAL A 93 14.63 35.54 -16.10
C VAL A 93 14.12 36.86 -16.66
N HIS A 94 12.91 36.83 -17.21
CA HIS A 94 12.18 37.97 -17.75
C HIS A 94 10.94 38.35 -16.92
N LEU A 95 10.48 37.47 -16.04
CA LEU A 95 9.35 37.72 -15.16
C LEU A 95 9.65 37.21 -13.74
N VAL A 96 9.54 38.09 -12.75
CA VAL A 96 9.74 37.74 -11.34
C VAL A 96 8.42 37.87 -10.61
N VAL A 97 7.92 36.78 -10.04
CA VAL A 97 6.64 36.72 -9.32
C VAL A 97 6.92 36.57 -7.84
N GLY A 98 6.91 37.68 -7.10
CA GLY A 98 7.13 37.67 -5.66
C GLY A 98 5.88 37.23 -4.92
N ILE A 99 6.00 36.30 -3.96
CA ILE A 99 4.85 35.80 -3.19
C ILE A 99 5.03 36.01 -1.68
N ALA A 100 3.98 36.54 -1.05
CA ALA A 100 3.76 36.50 0.38
C ALA A 100 2.52 35.63 0.67
N ALA A 101 2.66 34.53 1.42
CA ALA A 101 1.54 33.64 1.77
C ALA A 101 1.66 33.11 3.22
N LYS A 102 0.56 33.17 3.98
CA LYS A 102 0.51 32.73 5.40
C LYS A 102 0.37 31.21 5.57
N SER A 103 -0.19 30.52 4.58
CA SER A 103 -0.50 29.08 4.57
C SER A 103 0.04 28.42 3.28
N ASP A 104 -0.32 27.17 3.02
CA ASP A 104 0.00 26.46 1.76
C ASP A 104 -0.75 27.04 0.52
N GLU A 105 -1.43 28.17 0.66
CA GLU A 105 -2.00 28.97 -0.44
C GLU A 105 -0.98 29.26 -1.56
N HIS A 106 0.32 29.37 -1.27
CA HIS A 106 1.37 29.48 -2.30
C HIS A 106 1.32 28.33 -3.32
N ILE A 107 0.90 27.13 -2.93
CA ILE A 107 0.76 25.98 -3.85
C ILE A 107 -0.37 26.19 -4.85
N GLU A 108 -1.47 26.83 -4.44
CA GLU A 108 -2.56 27.20 -5.35
C GLU A 108 -2.11 28.31 -6.32
N ILE A 109 -1.25 29.23 -5.87
CA ILE A 109 -0.60 30.26 -6.72
C ILE A 109 0.32 29.60 -7.76
N LEU A 110 1.13 28.62 -7.33
CA LEU A 110 2.01 27.86 -8.22
C LEU A 110 1.22 27.10 -9.29
N SER A 111 0.07 26.52 -8.93
CA SER A 111 -0.81 25.82 -9.88
C SER A 111 -1.43 26.74 -10.95
N ASN A 112 -1.54 28.04 -10.71
CA ASN A 112 -1.96 29.01 -11.72
C ASN A 112 -0.79 29.44 -12.63
N LEU A 113 0.43 29.41 -12.08
CA LEU A 113 1.65 29.75 -12.80
C LEU A 113 2.17 28.60 -13.68
N THR A 114 1.82 27.34 -13.40
CA THR A 114 2.25 26.17 -14.18
C THR A 114 1.83 26.23 -15.66
N TYR A 115 0.66 26.76 -15.98
CA TYR A 115 0.24 26.93 -17.39
C TYR A 115 1.13 27.94 -18.14
N VAL A 116 1.51 29.03 -17.47
CA VAL A 116 2.40 30.05 -18.05
C VAL A 116 3.82 29.52 -18.18
N LEU A 117 4.24 28.64 -17.26
CA LEU A 117 5.55 27.99 -17.30
C LEU A 117 5.69 27.00 -18.45
N ASP A 118 4.61 26.40 -18.96
CA ASP A 118 4.67 25.42 -20.06
C ASP A 118 4.55 26.05 -21.47
N ASP A 119 4.19 27.34 -21.57
CA ASP A 119 4.04 28.06 -22.84
C ASP A 119 5.11 29.16 -23.00
N GLU A 120 6.23 28.79 -23.63
CA GLU A 120 7.36 29.69 -23.94
C GLU A 120 6.92 30.92 -24.76
N ALA A 121 5.92 30.77 -25.65
CA ALA A 121 5.40 31.87 -26.46
C ALA A 121 4.62 32.88 -25.60
N THR A 122 3.86 32.39 -24.62
CA THR A 122 3.20 33.26 -23.64
C THR A 122 4.21 34.00 -22.77
N VAL A 123 5.26 33.35 -22.29
CA VAL A 123 6.29 34.07 -21.50
C VAL A 123 7.02 35.12 -22.33
N ALA A 124 7.37 34.81 -23.59
CA ALA A 124 7.98 35.77 -24.50
C ALA A 124 7.08 36.99 -24.77
N ARG A 125 5.76 36.79 -24.82
CA ARG A 125 4.76 37.87 -24.93
C ARG A 125 4.67 38.68 -23.63
N LEU A 126 4.58 38.02 -22.47
CA LEU A 126 4.51 38.67 -21.17
C LEU A 126 5.81 39.42 -20.82
N ALA A 127 6.96 38.99 -21.32
CA ALA A 127 8.24 39.69 -21.16
C ALA A 127 8.27 41.05 -21.88
N LYS A 128 7.39 41.27 -22.87
CA LYS A 128 7.38 42.46 -23.75
C LYS A 128 6.08 43.26 -23.69
N THR A 129 5.06 42.81 -22.98
CA THR A 129 3.79 43.53 -22.91
C THR A 129 3.95 44.92 -22.30
N SER A 130 3.12 45.86 -22.76
CA SER A 130 3.00 47.21 -22.21
C SER A 130 1.70 47.42 -21.42
N ASN A 131 0.88 46.38 -21.30
CA ASN A 131 -0.40 46.40 -20.62
C ASN A 131 -0.35 45.48 -19.38
N PRO A 132 -0.50 46.00 -18.15
CA PRO A 132 -0.47 45.16 -16.95
C PRO A 132 -1.64 44.18 -16.91
N ASP A 133 -2.77 44.51 -17.54
CA ASP A 133 -3.93 43.63 -17.61
C ASP A 133 -3.64 42.33 -18.39
N ASP A 134 -2.65 42.31 -19.28
CA ASP A 134 -2.24 41.10 -19.98
C ASP A 134 -1.59 40.10 -19.02
N ILE A 135 -0.80 40.60 -18.06
CA ILE A 135 -0.19 39.79 -16.99
C ILE A 135 -1.28 39.37 -16.00
N ILE A 136 -2.19 40.28 -15.63
CA ILE A 136 -3.31 39.96 -14.74
C ILE A 136 -4.16 38.86 -15.35
N ALA A 137 -4.65 39.03 -16.58
CA ALA A 137 -5.45 38.04 -17.27
C ALA A 137 -4.72 36.70 -17.37
N CYS A 138 -3.42 36.70 -17.69
CA CYS A 138 -2.66 35.45 -17.79
C CYS A 138 -2.48 34.73 -16.46
N LEU A 139 -2.39 35.47 -15.35
CA LEU A 139 -2.17 34.91 -14.01
C LEU A 139 -3.46 34.68 -13.20
N THR A 140 -4.60 35.20 -13.68
CA THR A 140 -5.90 35.14 -12.97
C THR A 140 -7.04 34.49 -13.76
N ASN A 141 -7.02 34.49 -15.10
CA ASN A 141 -8.05 33.79 -15.89
C ASN A 141 -7.74 32.30 -16.04
N ARG A 142 -8.61 31.47 -15.46
CA ARG A 142 -8.71 30.02 -15.75
C ARG A 142 -9.33 29.71 -17.12
N GLU A 143 -9.84 30.69 -17.86
CA GLU A 143 -10.86 30.41 -18.90
C GLU A 143 -10.61 30.96 -20.32
N SER A 144 -9.48 31.62 -20.64
CA SER A 144 -9.46 32.43 -21.88
C SER A 144 -8.29 32.28 -22.85
N ASN A 145 -7.42 31.26 -22.78
CA ASN A 145 -6.37 31.10 -23.81
C ASN A 145 -6.17 29.66 -24.34
N GLY A 146 -7.26 28.90 -24.40
CA GLY A 146 -7.41 27.81 -25.35
C GLY A 146 -8.44 28.20 -26.41
N GLN A 147 -8.05 28.91 -27.47
CA GLN A 147 -8.71 28.72 -28.77
C GLN A 147 -8.22 27.39 -29.36
N ALA A 148 -8.47 26.31 -28.63
CA ALA A 148 -8.84 25.05 -29.23
C ALA A 148 -10.37 25.07 -29.28
N THR A 149 -10.92 24.46 -30.32
CA THR A 149 -12.34 24.15 -30.50
C THR A 149 -13.11 24.04 -29.18
N VAL A 150 -14.33 24.56 -29.15
CA VAL A 150 -15.36 24.15 -28.19
C VAL A 150 -15.40 22.61 -28.21
N GLU A 151 -14.63 21.97 -27.33
CA GLU A 151 -14.93 20.63 -26.90
C GLU A 151 -16.15 20.82 -26.03
N THR A 152 -17.30 20.81 -26.70
CA THR A 152 -18.48 20.19 -26.14
C THR A 152 -18.00 19.02 -25.32
N VAL A 153 -18.24 19.01 -24.00
CA VAL A 153 -18.29 17.76 -23.25
C VAL A 153 -19.02 16.81 -24.18
N PRO A 154 -18.39 15.73 -24.67
CA PRO A 154 -19.01 14.92 -25.70
C PRO A 154 -20.40 14.58 -25.22
N SER A 155 -21.42 14.88 -26.03
CA SER A 155 -22.80 14.63 -25.65
C SER A 155 -22.88 13.22 -25.10
N ASP A 156 -23.45 13.06 -23.90
CA ASP A 156 -23.64 11.75 -23.29
C ASP A 156 -24.21 10.79 -24.36
N PHE A 157 -23.65 9.59 -24.46
CA PHE A 157 -24.21 8.63 -25.40
C PHE A 157 -25.68 8.38 -25.05
N ALA A 158 -26.50 8.12 -26.07
CA ALA A 158 -27.94 7.92 -25.88
C ALA A 158 -28.26 6.80 -24.87
N LYS A 159 -27.33 5.84 -24.72
CA LYS A 159 -27.40 4.75 -23.75
C LYS A 159 -26.40 5.00 -22.63
N PHE A 160 -26.92 5.18 -21.42
CA PHE A 160 -26.11 5.38 -20.22
C PHE A 160 -26.79 4.81 -18.98
N VAL A 161 -25.98 4.58 -17.94
CA VAL A 161 -26.44 4.22 -16.61
C VAL A 161 -25.60 4.96 -15.57
N ASP A 162 -26.28 5.51 -14.56
CA ASP A 162 -25.61 6.13 -13.42
C ASP A 162 -25.44 5.06 -12.32
N ILE A 163 -24.20 4.88 -11.86
CA ILE A 163 -23.83 3.85 -10.88
C ILE A 163 -22.82 4.40 -9.88
N ALA A 164 -22.95 4.01 -8.61
CA ALA A 164 -21.99 4.38 -7.58
C ALA A 164 -20.82 3.38 -7.51
N ILE A 165 -19.58 3.88 -7.43
CA ILE A 165 -18.41 3.07 -7.10
C ILE A 165 -18.51 2.68 -5.63
N ARG A 166 -18.60 1.39 -5.31
CA ARG A 166 -18.88 0.91 -3.95
C ARG A 166 -17.63 0.63 -3.09
N GLY A 167 -16.46 0.39 -3.68
CA GLY A 167 -15.22 0.11 -2.95
C GLY A 167 -14.69 1.34 -2.22
N LYS A 168 -14.20 1.21 -0.98
CA LYS A 168 -13.69 2.32 -0.16
C LYS A 168 -12.52 3.07 -0.81
N ALA A 169 -11.67 2.37 -1.56
CA ALA A 169 -10.51 2.94 -2.25
C ALA A 169 -10.85 3.52 -3.64
N GLY A 170 -12.12 3.48 -4.07
CA GLY A 170 -12.54 4.04 -5.34
C GLY A 170 -12.13 3.23 -6.59
N LEU A 171 -12.05 3.86 -7.75
CA LEU A 171 -11.62 3.23 -9.00
C LEU A 171 -10.09 3.20 -9.12
N HIS A 172 -9.44 2.43 -8.24
CA HIS A 172 -7.98 2.25 -8.24
C HIS A 172 -7.53 1.09 -9.14
N ALA A 173 -6.22 0.81 -9.17
CA ALA A 173 -5.59 -0.02 -10.21
C ALA A 173 -6.28 -1.36 -10.45
N ARG A 174 -6.71 -2.06 -9.40
CA ARG A 174 -7.33 -3.39 -9.53
C ARG A 174 -8.78 -3.31 -9.99
N PRO A 175 -9.67 -2.50 -9.37
CA PRO A 175 -10.99 -2.20 -9.91
C PRO A 175 -10.99 -1.70 -11.34
N ALA A 176 -10.09 -0.77 -11.65
CA ALA A 176 -9.93 -0.22 -12.99
C ALA A 176 -9.41 -1.27 -13.98
N THR A 177 -8.56 -2.21 -13.55
CA THR A 177 -8.06 -3.33 -14.38
C THR A 177 -9.18 -4.30 -14.72
N VAL A 178 -9.99 -4.70 -13.73
CA VAL A 178 -11.14 -5.58 -13.95
C VAL A 178 -12.14 -4.91 -14.90
N LEU A 179 -12.42 -3.63 -14.66
CA LEU A 179 -13.34 -2.86 -15.48
C LEU A 179 -12.84 -2.70 -16.93
N ALA A 180 -11.56 -2.40 -17.11
CA ALA A 180 -10.94 -2.29 -18.42
C ALA A 180 -10.93 -3.61 -19.18
N ASN A 181 -10.63 -4.72 -18.50
CA ASN A 181 -10.63 -6.06 -19.10
C ASN A 181 -12.01 -6.48 -19.58
N LEU A 182 -13.04 -6.32 -18.75
CA LEU A 182 -14.42 -6.58 -19.15
C LEU A 182 -14.84 -5.68 -20.32
N ALA A 183 -14.49 -4.40 -20.28
CA ALA A 183 -14.85 -3.47 -21.34
C ALA A 183 -14.23 -3.85 -22.69
N LYS A 184 -13.02 -4.45 -22.70
CA LYS A 184 -12.31 -4.89 -23.91
C LYS A 184 -12.98 -6.09 -24.60
N GLU A 185 -13.83 -6.85 -23.92
CA GLU A 185 -14.58 -7.97 -24.53
C GLU A 185 -15.64 -7.47 -25.54
N PHE A 186 -16.08 -6.22 -25.41
CA PHE A 186 -17.11 -5.62 -26.24
C PHE A 186 -16.54 -4.76 -27.37
N GLN A 187 -17.23 -4.70 -28.51
CA GLN A 187 -16.83 -3.84 -29.63
C GLN A 187 -17.31 -2.39 -29.48
N SER A 188 -18.32 -2.12 -28.66
CA SER A 188 -18.84 -0.78 -28.41
C SER A 188 -17.79 0.16 -27.85
N GLU A 189 -17.93 1.44 -28.15
CA GLU A 189 -17.22 2.50 -27.46
C GLU A 189 -17.85 2.70 -26.08
N ILE A 190 -17.03 2.71 -25.03
CA ILE A 190 -17.51 2.74 -23.64
C ILE A 190 -16.80 3.86 -22.91
N ARG A 191 -17.58 4.79 -22.35
CA ARG A 191 -17.10 5.98 -21.64
C ARG A 191 -17.66 6.03 -20.22
N LEU A 192 -16.86 6.54 -19.30
CA LEU A 192 -17.23 6.73 -17.91
C LEU A 192 -16.99 8.18 -17.53
N ARG A 193 -18.04 8.85 -17.03
CA ARG A 193 -18.01 10.26 -16.63
C ARG A 193 -18.05 10.40 -15.11
N TYR A 194 -17.18 11.25 -14.58
CA TYR A 194 -17.18 11.68 -13.19
C TYR A 194 -16.96 13.19 -13.13
N GLY A 195 -17.91 13.93 -12.55
CA GLY A 195 -17.92 15.40 -12.60
C GLY A 195 -17.91 15.92 -14.05
N ASN A 196 -16.93 16.76 -14.38
CA ASN A 196 -16.72 17.32 -15.71
C ASN A 196 -15.74 16.51 -16.58
N GLN A 197 -15.28 15.34 -16.10
CA GLN A 197 -14.28 14.52 -16.79
C GLN A 197 -14.92 13.24 -17.34
N THR A 198 -14.42 12.78 -18.48
CA THR A 198 -14.79 11.51 -19.10
C THR A 198 -13.55 10.68 -19.37
N ALA A 199 -13.63 9.36 -19.18
CA ALA A 199 -12.57 8.40 -19.49
C ALA A 199 -13.08 7.29 -20.41
N ASN A 200 -12.18 6.77 -21.26
CA ASN A 200 -12.41 5.51 -21.95
C ASN A 200 -12.32 4.37 -20.94
N VAL A 201 -13.35 3.54 -20.86
CA VAL A 201 -13.39 2.44 -19.90
C VAL A 201 -12.41 1.33 -20.26
N LYS A 202 -12.07 1.18 -21.53
CA LYS A 202 -11.06 0.22 -21.99
C LYS A 202 -9.64 0.63 -21.62
N SER A 203 -9.43 1.88 -21.18
CA SER A 203 -8.12 2.40 -20.77
C SER A 203 -8.00 2.46 -19.26
N LEU A 204 -7.16 1.58 -18.71
CA LEU A 204 -6.83 1.54 -17.29
C LEU A 204 -6.35 2.92 -16.81
N VAL A 205 -5.46 3.57 -17.55
CA VAL A 205 -4.89 4.85 -17.12
C VAL A 205 -5.93 5.96 -17.14
N SER A 206 -6.83 6.01 -18.14
CA SER A 206 -7.91 7.00 -18.15
C SER A 206 -8.91 6.80 -17.02
N LEU A 207 -9.19 5.55 -16.66
CA LEU A 207 -10.00 5.25 -15.48
C LEU A 207 -9.34 5.74 -14.19
N LEU A 208 -8.03 5.49 -14.01
CA LEU A 208 -7.29 5.95 -12.83
C LEU A 208 -7.21 7.48 -12.74
N LYS A 209 -7.09 8.18 -13.87
CA LYS A 209 -7.05 9.66 -13.92
C LYS A 209 -8.31 10.33 -13.40
N LEU A 210 -9.46 9.68 -13.49
CA LEU A 210 -10.71 10.23 -12.96
C LEU A 210 -10.67 10.41 -11.44
N GLY A 211 -9.78 9.69 -10.74
CA GLY A 211 -9.64 9.80 -9.28
C GLY A 211 -10.96 9.58 -8.56
N VAL A 212 -11.79 8.65 -9.06
CA VAL A 212 -13.11 8.40 -8.50
C VAL A 212 -12.95 7.74 -7.14
N GLU A 213 -13.25 8.47 -6.08
CA GLU A 213 -13.24 7.98 -4.70
C GLU A 213 -14.44 7.03 -4.44
N GLY A 214 -14.31 6.20 -3.41
CA GLY A 214 -15.40 5.32 -2.98
C GLY A 214 -16.67 6.08 -2.60
N GLY A 215 -17.82 5.54 -2.99
CA GLY A 215 -19.15 6.12 -2.75
C GLY A 215 -19.61 7.16 -3.78
N GLN A 216 -18.76 7.54 -4.74
CA GLN A 216 -19.09 8.53 -5.76
C GLN A 216 -19.91 7.92 -6.90
N THR A 217 -20.87 8.71 -7.43
CA THR A 217 -21.69 8.32 -8.59
C THR A 217 -20.98 8.69 -9.88
N ILE A 218 -20.88 7.73 -10.78
CA ILE A 218 -20.32 7.85 -12.12
C ILE A 218 -21.40 7.56 -13.16
N ARG A 219 -21.26 8.12 -14.36
CA ARG A 219 -22.12 7.80 -15.51
C ARG A 219 -21.37 6.92 -16.47
N LEU A 220 -21.79 5.66 -16.59
CA LEU A 220 -21.27 4.72 -17.58
C LEU A 220 -22.11 4.81 -18.86
N MET A 221 -21.47 4.90 -20.01
CA MET A 221 -22.10 5.16 -21.31
C MET A 221 -21.52 4.21 -22.35
N ALA A 222 -22.35 3.70 -23.26
CA ALA A 222 -21.86 2.87 -24.37
C ALA A 222 -22.57 3.21 -25.69
N GLU A 223 -21.82 3.15 -26.79
CA GLU A 223 -22.32 3.33 -28.15
C GLU A 223 -21.74 2.24 -29.07
N GLY A 224 -22.61 1.51 -29.77
CA GLY A 224 -22.21 0.40 -30.63
C GLY A 224 -23.22 -0.74 -30.64
N ARG A 225 -22.86 -1.80 -31.38
CA ARG A 225 -23.74 -2.96 -31.66
C ARG A 225 -24.06 -3.81 -30.42
N ASP A 226 -23.17 -3.83 -29.45
CA ASP A 226 -23.24 -4.61 -28.19
C ASP A 226 -23.34 -3.68 -26.97
N ALA A 227 -23.80 -2.43 -27.16
CA ALA A 227 -23.82 -1.40 -26.11
C ALA A 227 -24.71 -1.75 -24.92
N ASP A 228 -25.85 -2.41 -25.14
CA ASP A 228 -26.75 -2.81 -24.04
C ASP A 228 -26.11 -3.90 -23.17
N GLU A 229 -25.51 -4.91 -23.81
CA GLU A 229 -24.82 -6.01 -23.14
C GLU A 229 -23.55 -5.54 -22.41
N ALA A 230 -22.82 -4.59 -23.01
CA ALA A 230 -21.66 -3.96 -22.40
C ALA A 230 -22.04 -3.15 -21.14
N LEU A 231 -23.12 -2.36 -21.21
CA LEU A 231 -23.62 -1.62 -20.05
C LEU A 231 -24.09 -2.55 -18.94
N GLU A 232 -24.85 -3.60 -19.26
CA GLU A 232 -25.34 -4.56 -18.27
C GLU A 232 -24.20 -5.31 -17.57
N THR A 233 -23.23 -5.80 -18.33
CA THR A 233 -22.05 -6.52 -17.81
C THR A 233 -21.17 -5.62 -16.94
N LEU A 234 -20.83 -4.43 -17.42
CA LEU A 234 -19.97 -3.50 -16.68
C LEU A 234 -20.69 -2.88 -15.48
N GLN A 235 -21.98 -2.59 -15.59
CA GLN A 235 -22.80 -2.17 -14.45
C GLN A 235 -22.81 -3.26 -13.38
N THR A 236 -22.98 -4.53 -13.79
CA THR A 236 -22.93 -5.67 -12.87
C THR A 236 -21.58 -5.76 -12.19
N ALA A 237 -20.48 -5.60 -12.94
CA ALA A 237 -19.10 -5.64 -12.43
C ALA A 237 -18.75 -4.48 -11.48
N ILE A 238 -19.20 -3.26 -11.77
CA ILE A 238 -19.04 -2.09 -10.88
C ILE A 238 -19.88 -2.26 -9.62
N ALA A 239 -21.14 -2.70 -9.75
CA ALA A 239 -22.00 -3.01 -8.61
C ALA A 239 -21.41 -4.15 -7.75
N SER A 240 -20.60 -4.98 -8.39
CA SER A 240 -19.84 -6.09 -7.84
C SER A 240 -18.70 -5.63 -6.92
N GLY A 241 -18.11 -4.45 -7.13
CA GLY A 241 -16.97 -3.96 -6.34
C GLY A 241 -15.59 -4.35 -6.89
N LEU A 242 -15.53 -4.90 -8.11
CA LEU A 242 -14.33 -5.01 -8.96
C LEU A 242 -13.04 -5.56 -8.27
N GLU A 243 -13.17 -6.61 -7.46
CA GLU A 243 -12.03 -7.34 -6.85
C GLU A 243 -11.15 -6.54 -5.88
N ASP A 244 -11.73 -5.58 -5.15
CA ASP A 244 -11.00 -4.80 -4.14
C ASP A 244 -10.72 -5.62 -2.85
N GLU A 245 -9.45 -5.87 -2.51
CA GLU A 245 -9.02 -6.48 -1.24
C GLU A 245 -7.81 -5.73 -0.62
N GLU A 246 -7.86 -5.51 0.70
CA GLU A 246 -6.76 -4.97 1.52
C GLU A 246 -5.67 -6.03 1.79
N GLU A 247 -4.41 -5.66 1.61
CA GLU A 247 -3.26 -6.47 2.05
C GLU A 247 -3.05 -6.32 3.57
N ASP A 248 -3.06 -7.44 4.30
CA ASP A 248 -2.72 -7.50 5.72
C ASP A 248 -1.28 -7.01 5.94
N THR A 249 -1.11 -5.85 6.61
CA THR A 249 0.20 -5.36 7.05
C THR A 249 0.67 -6.05 8.33
N PRO A 250 1.80 -6.78 8.32
CA PRO A 250 2.47 -7.18 9.54
C PRO A 250 3.22 -5.98 10.12
N GLN A 251 3.03 -5.70 11.40
CA GLN A 251 3.85 -4.75 12.15
C GLN A 251 5.28 -5.28 12.27
N ALA A 252 6.27 -4.41 12.01
CA ALA A 252 7.68 -4.72 12.22
C ALA A 252 7.93 -5.00 13.71
N THR A 253 8.47 -6.18 14.02
CA THR A 253 8.99 -6.52 15.34
C THR A 253 10.34 -5.85 15.54
N LEU A 254 10.51 -5.16 16.67
CA LEU A 254 11.83 -4.73 17.15
C LEU A 254 12.38 -5.83 18.06
N GLY A 255 13.09 -6.79 17.46
CA GLY A 255 13.98 -7.73 18.14
C GLY A 255 15.37 -7.14 18.41
N HIS A 256 16.15 -7.84 19.24
CA HIS A 256 17.50 -7.46 19.75
C HIS A 256 18.29 -6.46 18.90
N THR A 257 18.60 -5.29 19.47
CA THR A 257 19.49 -4.32 18.81
C THR A 257 20.93 -4.78 19.00
N LEU A 258 21.56 -5.21 17.91
CA LEU A 258 23.02 -5.33 17.88
C LEU A 258 23.61 -3.93 18.04
N GLN A 259 24.56 -3.80 18.96
CA GLN A 259 25.29 -2.56 19.15
C GLN A 259 26.61 -2.66 18.40
N PHE A 260 26.78 -1.77 17.43
CA PHE A 260 28.00 -1.62 16.67
C PHE A 260 28.67 -0.30 17.02
N GLU A 261 29.99 -0.22 16.90
CA GLU A 261 30.75 1.01 17.10
C GLU A 261 30.55 2.00 15.94
N SER A 262 30.24 1.46 14.76
CA SER A 262 30.05 2.23 13.53
C SER A 262 28.77 3.05 13.53
N VAL A 263 28.82 4.20 12.84
CA VAL A 263 27.68 5.12 12.74
C VAL A 263 26.59 4.49 11.87
N ALA A 264 25.39 4.36 12.44
CA ALA A 264 24.21 3.85 11.74
C ALA A 264 23.60 4.90 10.81
N ILE A 265 23.17 4.48 9.62
CA ILE A 265 22.18 5.19 8.81
C ILE A 265 20.81 4.54 9.07
N PRO A 266 19.89 5.23 9.76
CA PRO A 266 18.59 4.65 10.10
C PRO A 266 17.64 4.67 8.90
N GLY A 267 16.87 3.60 8.75
CA GLY A 267 15.75 3.48 7.83
C GLY A 267 14.59 2.73 8.48
N ILE A 268 13.69 2.21 7.64
CA ILE A 268 12.53 1.43 8.08
C ILE A 268 12.84 -0.04 7.81
N ALA A 269 12.76 -0.88 8.85
CA ALA A 269 12.86 -2.33 8.72
C ALA A 269 11.77 -2.86 7.77
N ALA A 270 12.19 -3.43 6.65
CA ALA A 270 11.29 -4.04 5.68
C ALA A 270 11.29 -5.56 5.81
N SER A 271 12.46 -6.19 5.88
CA SER A 271 12.60 -7.64 5.98
C SER A 271 13.74 -8.00 6.94
N PRO A 272 13.52 -8.90 7.92
CA PRO A 272 14.46 -9.16 8.99
C PRO A 272 15.68 -9.95 8.52
N GLY A 273 16.78 -9.85 9.29
CA GLY A 273 18.01 -10.60 9.09
C GLY A 273 19.24 -9.71 8.96
N ILE A 274 20.41 -10.35 8.89
CA ILE A 274 21.70 -9.67 8.87
C ILE A 274 22.43 -10.04 7.58
N ALA A 275 22.82 -9.03 6.81
CA ALA A 275 23.68 -9.17 5.64
C ALA A 275 25.01 -8.46 5.87
N ILE A 276 26.09 -9.09 5.41
CA ILE A 276 27.46 -8.54 5.49
C ILE A 276 28.08 -8.71 4.13
N ALA A 277 28.20 -7.60 3.40
CA ALA A 277 28.76 -7.61 2.06
C ALA A 277 29.21 -6.19 1.65
N PRO A 278 30.05 -6.09 0.61
CA PRO A 278 30.29 -4.81 -0.04
C PRO A 278 28.99 -4.22 -0.60
N VAL A 279 28.87 -2.88 -0.52
CA VAL A 279 27.81 -2.13 -1.17
C VAL A 279 27.98 -2.17 -2.68
N PHE A 280 26.87 -2.30 -3.39
CA PHE A 280 26.79 -2.01 -4.81
C PHE A 280 25.60 -1.11 -5.09
N GLN A 281 25.85 0.06 -5.65
CA GLN A 281 24.82 0.99 -6.05
C GLN A 281 24.12 0.52 -7.32
N PHE A 282 22.84 0.21 -7.18
CA PHE A 282 21.96 0.02 -8.31
C PHE A 282 21.66 1.38 -8.95
N LYS A 283 22.28 1.63 -10.10
CA LYS A 283 21.99 2.77 -10.97
C LYS A 283 21.24 2.28 -12.18
N ARG A 284 20.14 2.96 -12.51
CA ARG A 284 19.40 2.65 -13.73
C ARG A 284 20.17 3.20 -14.92
N GLY A 285 20.48 2.33 -15.89
CA GLY A 285 21.12 2.74 -17.13
C GLY A 285 20.33 3.80 -17.90
N LYS A 286 21.05 4.63 -18.64
CA LYS A 286 20.49 5.64 -19.53
C LYS A 286 20.14 4.99 -20.86
N MET A 287 18.88 5.13 -21.25
CA MET A 287 18.35 4.62 -22.51
C MET A 287 18.74 5.60 -23.61
N VAL A 288 19.50 5.14 -24.60
CA VAL A 288 19.94 5.99 -25.71
C VAL A 288 19.31 5.50 -27.00
N PHE A 289 18.69 6.44 -27.71
CA PHE A 289 18.05 6.23 -28.99
C PHE A 289 17.97 7.53 -29.78
N GLU A 290 17.89 7.43 -31.10
CA GLU A 290 17.63 8.60 -31.96
C GLU A 290 16.19 9.08 -31.80
N ALA A 291 15.96 10.40 -31.73
CA ALA A 291 14.62 10.97 -31.58
C ALA A 291 13.78 10.96 -32.87
N THR A 292 14.42 10.67 -34.01
CA THR A 292 13.80 10.71 -35.34
C THR A 292 14.08 9.43 -36.12
N ALA A 293 13.14 9.02 -36.96
CA ALA A 293 13.27 7.87 -37.84
C ALA A 293 12.70 8.17 -39.23
N LYS A 294 13.17 7.43 -40.25
CA LYS A 294 12.82 7.69 -41.66
C LYS A 294 11.55 6.97 -42.14
N ASP A 295 11.19 5.87 -41.49
CA ASP A 295 10.05 5.01 -41.89
C ASP A 295 9.07 4.84 -40.71
N PRO A 296 8.01 5.65 -40.66
CA PRO A 296 7.00 5.57 -39.60
C PRO A 296 6.29 4.20 -39.52
N GLN A 297 6.17 3.48 -40.64
CA GLN A 297 5.49 2.18 -40.67
C GLN A 297 6.38 1.07 -40.09
N ALA A 298 7.69 1.14 -40.36
CA ALA A 298 8.67 0.27 -39.71
C ALA A 298 8.72 0.52 -38.20
N GLU A 299 8.75 1.78 -37.77
CA GLU A 299 8.73 2.14 -36.34
C GLU A 299 7.44 1.71 -35.63
N ARG A 300 6.28 1.82 -36.30
CA ARG A 300 5.01 1.30 -35.76
C ARG A 300 5.06 -0.21 -35.52
N THR A 301 5.70 -0.94 -36.42
CA THR A 301 5.89 -2.39 -36.30
C THR A 301 6.86 -2.71 -35.15
N ARG A 302 7.98 -2.00 -35.07
CA ARG A 302 8.98 -2.10 -33.99
C ARG A 302 8.36 -1.85 -32.62
N LEU A 303 7.54 -0.79 -32.48
CA LEU A 303 6.80 -0.47 -31.25
C LEU A 303 5.88 -1.62 -30.82
N ARG A 304 5.02 -2.11 -31.73
CA ARG A 304 4.10 -3.21 -31.43
C ARG A 304 4.84 -4.48 -31.00
N GLN A 305 5.92 -4.83 -31.69
CA GLN A 305 6.73 -6.00 -31.34
C GLN A 305 7.38 -5.85 -29.97
N ALA A 306 7.87 -4.66 -29.62
CA ALA A 306 8.43 -4.40 -28.29
C ALA A 306 7.38 -4.52 -27.18
N VAL A 307 6.17 -3.99 -27.39
CA VAL A 307 5.06 -4.12 -26.45
C VAL A 307 4.69 -5.60 -26.24
N GLU A 308 4.52 -6.38 -27.30
CA GLU A 308 4.18 -7.81 -27.19
C GLU A 308 5.31 -8.62 -26.53
N THR A 309 6.57 -8.31 -26.83
CA THR A 309 7.72 -8.95 -26.18
C THR A 309 7.75 -8.62 -24.68
N ALA A 310 7.46 -7.38 -24.29
CA ALA A 310 7.39 -7.00 -22.88
C ALA A 310 6.25 -7.69 -22.13
N LYS A 311 5.09 -7.92 -22.77
CA LYS A 311 3.98 -8.69 -22.19
C LYS A 311 4.39 -10.13 -21.88
N LEU A 312 5.08 -10.79 -22.81
CA LEU A 312 5.62 -12.14 -22.62
C LEU A 312 6.62 -12.17 -21.46
N GLN A 313 7.55 -11.21 -21.38
CA GLN A 313 8.48 -11.10 -20.26
C GLN A 313 7.78 -10.95 -18.89
N LEU A 314 6.71 -10.16 -18.83
CA LEU A 314 5.91 -10.02 -17.61
C LEU A 314 5.15 -11.32 -17.28
N GLN A 315 4.75 -12.09 -18.29
CA GLN A 315 4.08 -13.38 -18.10
C GLN A 315 5.04 -14.42 -17.51
N ASP A 316 6.26 -14.47 -18.02
CA ASP A 316 7.31 -15.34 -17.49
C ASP A 316 7.65 -14.97 -16.05
N LEU A 317 7.78 -13.67 -15.76
CA LEU A 317 8.04 -13.16 -14.41
C LEU A 317 6.89 -13.49 -13.43
N TYR A 318 5.64 -13.37 -13.89
CA TYR A 318 4.46 -13.80 -13.13
C TYR A 318 4.54 -15.30 -12.78
N ALA A 319 4.86 -16.16 -13.75
CA ALA A 319 4.95 -17.60 -13.54
C ALA A 319 6.06 -17.96 -12.54
N GLU A 320 7.24 -17.34 -12.68
CA GLU A 320 8.38 -17.56 -11.79
C GLU A 320 8.06 -17.15 -10.34
N VAL A 321 7.50 -15.96 -10.15
CA VAL A 321 7.16 -15.46 -8.80
C VAL A 321 6.00 -16.27 -8.20
N LYS A 322 5.04 -16.71 -9.02
CA LYS A 322 3.95 -17.57 -8.56
C LYS A 322 4.47 -18.90 -8.03
N GLU A 323 5.43 -19.53 -8.70
CA GLU A 323 6.04 -20.79 -8.27
C GLU A 323 6.84 -20.61 -6.97
N LYS A 324 7.64 -19.55 -6.87
CA LYS A 324 8.53 -19.32 -5.72
C LYS A 324 7.81 -18.75 -4.49
N SER A 325 6.80 -17.92 -4.70
CA SER A 325 6.26 -17.01 -3.67
C SER A 325 4.72 -17.01 -3.57
N GLY A 326 4.01 -17.77 -4.41
CA GLY A 326 2.56 -17.92 -4.40
C GLY A 326 1.79 -16.88 -5.23
N THR A 327 0.53 -17.18 -5.52
CA THR A 327 -0.32 -16.43 -6.46
C THR A 327 -0.60 -14.99 -6.03
N GLY A 328 -0.82 -14.74 -4.73
CA GLY A 328 -1.13 -13.41 -4.22
C GLY A 328 -0.02 -12.38 -4.53
N LYS A 329 1.24 -12.76 -4.30
CA LYS A 329 2.41 -11.90 -4.54
C LYS A 329 2.73 -11.73 -6.03
N ALA A 330 2.40 -12.72 -6.85
CA ALA A 330 2.60 -12.65 -8.30
C ALA A 330 1.58 -11.73 -9.00
N SER A 331 0.40 -11.54 -8.41
CA SER A 331 -0.71 -10.78 -9.01
C SER A 331 -0.36 -9.36 -9.48
N ILE A 332 0.66 -8.74 -8.87
CA ILE A 332 1.17 -7.44 -9.29
C ILE A 332 1.59 -7.40 -10.77
N PHE A 333 2.15 -8.49 -11.29
CA PHE A 333 2.58 -8.56 -12.69
C PHE A 333 1.40 -8.64 -13.66
N LEU A 334 0.22 -9.08 -13.21
CA LEU A 334 -1.00 -9.02 -14.00
C LEU A 334 -1.46 -7.56 -14.19
N ALA A 335 -1.37 -6.73 -13.14
CA ALA A 335 -1.63 -5.30 -13.26
C ALA A 335 -0.61 -4.61 -14.18
N HIS A 336 0.67 -5.02 -14.14
CA HIS A 336 1.69 -4.53 -15.08
C HIS A 336 1.38 -4.90 -16.53
N GLN A 337 0.89 -6.12 -16.78
CA GLN A 337 0.42 -6.51 -18.11
C GLN A 337 -0.76 -5.67 -18.57
N GLU A 338 -1.65 -5.30 -17.64
CA GLU A 338 -2.81 -4.47 -17.98
C GLU A 338 -2.43 -3.08 -18.48
N PHE A 339 -1.40 -2.46 -17.90
CA PHE A 339 -0.86 -1.20 -18.42
C PHE A 339 -0.39 -1.33 -19.89
N LEU A 340 0.20 -2.46 -20.29
CA LEU A 340 0.58 -2.71 -21.69
C LEU A 340 -0.59 -3.08 -22.60
N ASN A 341 -1.70 -3.55 -22.02
CA ASN A 341 -2.93 -3.82 -22.74
C ASN A 341 -3.83 -2.57 -22.84
N ASP A 342 -3.44 -1.45 -22.24
CA ASP A 342 -4.18 -0.20 -22.33
C ASP A 342 -4.14 0.34 -23.78
N PRO A 343 -5.29 0.38 -24.48
CA PRO A 343 -5.34 0.82 -25.87
C PRO A 343 -4.93 2.28 -26.02
N GLU A 344 -5.25 3.15 -25.06
CA GLU A 344 -4.91 4.58 -25.17
C GLU A 344 -3.42 4.82 -25.08
N LEU A 345 -2.70 4.11 -24.21
CA LEU A 345 -1.24 4.27 -24.09
C LEU A 345 -0.55 3.89 -25.41
N VAL A 346 -1.00 2.79 -26.03
CA VAL A 346 -0.44 2.33 -27.31
C VAL A 346 -0.87 3.23 -28.47
N GLU A 347 -2.11 3.70 -28.49
CA GLU A 347 -2.62 4.63 -29.51
C GLU A 347 -1.94 5.99 -29.45
N GLU A 348 -1.72 6.52 -28.24
CA GLU A 348 -0.98 7.77 -28.01
C GLU A 348 0.49 7.63 -28.46
N ALA A 349 1.14 6.53 -28.11
CA ALA A 349 2.48 6.23 -28.63
C ALA A 349 2.50 6.10 -30.16
N ILE A 350 1.48 5.51 -30.79
CA ILE A 350 1.36 5.45 -32.25
C ILE A 350 1.10 6.83 -32.85
N ALA A 351 0.32 7.69 -32.19
CA ALA A 351 0.06 9.05 -32.64
C ALA A 351 1.33 9.90 -32.62
N HIS A 352 2.21 9.72 -31.62
CA HIS A 352 3.50 10.38 -31.55
C HIS A 352 4.51 9.95 -32.63
N LEU A 353 4.26 8.88 -33.39
CA LEU A 353 5.10 8.50 -34.54
C LEU A 353 4.92 9.42 -35.76
N GLN A 354 3.96 10.35 -35.70
CA GLN A 354 3.82 11.41 -36.70
C GLN A 354 5.07 12.31 -36.71
N ASP A 355 5.34 12.98 -37.83
CA ASP A 355 6.47 13.91 -38.00
C ASP A 355 7.88 13.31 -37.88
N ASN A 356 8.09 12.09 -38.40
CA ASN A 356 9.40 11.42 -38.45
C ASN A 356 10.01 11.13 -37.07
N ARG A 357 9.20 10.88 -36.04
CA ARG A 357 9.67 10.45 -34.72
C ARG A 357 9.94 8.95 -34.66
N SER A 358 10.89 8.54 -33.84
CA SER A 358 11.22 7.13 -33.63
C SER A 358 10.29 6.47 -32.61
N ALA A 359 10.14 5.15 -32.66
CA ALA A 359 9.39 4.36 -31.69
C ALA A 359 9.81 4.58 -30.23
N PRO A 360 11.10 4.55 -29.85
CA PRO A 360 11.50 4.79 -28.46
C PRO A 360 11.15 6.19 -27.97
N TRP A 361 11.27 7.22 -28.82
CA TRP A 361 10.87 8.58 -28.45
C TRP A 361 9.36 8.69 -28.24
N ALA A 362 8.59 8.19 -29.21
CA ALA A 362 7.13 8.23 -29.18
C ALA A 362 6.55 7.46 -27.97
N TRP A 363 7.11 6.29 -27.66
CA TRP A 363 6.77 5.53 -26.47
C TRP A 363 7.14 6.26 -25.19
N GLN A 364 8.33 6.86 -25.12
CA GLN A 364 8.76 7.61 -23.94
C GLN A 364 7.80 8.74 -23.60
N GLN A 365 7.43 9.55 -24.59
CA GLN A 365 6.49 10.66 -24.38
C GLN A 365 5.13 10.15 -23.87
N ALA A 366 4.59 9.10 -24.48
CA ALA A 366 3.30 8.55 -24.10
C ALA A 366 3.29 8.06 -22.64
N TYR A 367 4.25 7.23 -22.22
CA TYR A 367 4.23 6.72 -20.84
C TYR A 367 4.61 7.81 -19.82
N GLU A 368 5.54 8.72 -20.12
CA GLU A 368 5.93 9.80 -19.18
C GLU A 368 4.78 10.77 -18.93
N GLN A 369 4.02 11.15 -19.96
CA GLN A 369 2.84 11.99 -19.83
C GLN A 369 1.78 11.36 -18.92
N ARG A 370 1.56 10.04 -19.07
CA ARG A 370 0.63 9.28 -18.25
C ARG A 370 1.11 9.13 -16.80
N VAL A 371 2.40 8.87 -16.61
CA VAL A 371 3.04 8.83 -15.29
C VAL A 371 2.88 10.17 -14.57
N ASN A 372 3.18 11.29 -15.23
CA ASN A 372 3.04 12.63 -14.66
C ASN A 372 1.58 12.92 -14.25
N SER A 373 0.62 12.49 -15.07
CA SER A 373 -0.80 12.64 -14.75
C SER A 373 -1.21 11.87 -13.49
N LEU A 374 -0.70 10.65 -13.31
CA LEU A 374 -0.99 9.83 -12.12
C LEU A 374 -0.35 10.41 -10.86
N GLN A 375 0.87 10.97 -10.95
CA GLN A 375 1.55 11.58 -9.81
C GLN A 375 0.85 12.83 -9.27
N GLN A 376 0.04 13.50 -10.08
CA GLN A 376 -0.73 14.68 -9.69
C GLN A 376 -2.04 14.35 -8.96
N LEU A 377 -2.42 13.07 -8.87
CA LEU A 377 -3.60 12.66 -8.12
C LEU A 377 -3.41 12.90 -6.61
N LYS A 378 -4.48 13.34 -5.94
CA LYS A 378 -4.46 13.65 -4.50
C LYS A 378 -4.36 12.40 -3.63
N ASP A 379 -4.86 11.26 -4.12
CA ASP A 379 -4.81 9.98 -3.41
C ASP A 379 -3.39 9.38 -3.48
N PRO A 380 -2.70 9.19 -2.34
CA PRO A 380 -1.35 8.63 -2.30
C PRO A 380 -1.24 7.20 -2.86
N LEU A 381 -2.28 6.38 -2.74
CA LEU A 381 -2.29 5.01 -3.29
C LEU A 381 -2.36 5.03 -4.82
N LEU A 382 -3.20 5.91 -5.38
CA LEU A 382 -3.29 6.10 -6.83
C LEU A 382 -2.03 6.73 -7.40
N ALA A 383 -1.48 7.75 -6.72
CA ALA A 383 -0.22 8.38 -7.10
C ALA A 383 0.96 7.39 -7.07
N GLY A 384 0.96 6.44 -6.14
CA GLY A 384 1.95 5.35 -6.05
C GLY A 384 2.01 4.47 -7.30
N ARG A 385 0.91 4.35 -8.06
CA ARG A 385 0.85 3.56 -9.31
C ARG A 385 1.61 4.17 -10.47
N ALA A 386 1.98 5.45 -10.38
CA ALA A 386 2.87 6.07 -11.35
C ALA A 386 4.23 5.35 -11.42
N THR A 387 4.70 4.77 -10.31
CA THR A 387 5.92 3.97 -10.28
C THR A 387 5.77 2.65 -11.05
N ASP A 388 4.61 2.00 -10.93
CA ASP A 388 4.28 0.76 -11.66
C ASP A 388 4.20 1.02 -13.17
N LEU A 389 3.50 2.08 -13.59
CA LEU A 389 3.44 2.47 -15.01
C LEU A 389 4.83 2.85 -15.55
N ARG A 390 5.66 3.52 -14.75
CA ARG A 390 7.04 3.86 -15.13
C ARG A 390 7.91 2.60 -15.28
N ASP A 391 7.72 1.58 -14.45
CA ASP A 391 8.41 0.29 -14.57
C ASP A 391 8.07 -0.38 -15.91
N VAL A 392 6.78 -0.49 -16.20
CA VAL A 392 6.26 -1.05 -17.45
C VAL A 392 6.71 -0.26 -18.67
N GLY A 393 6.64 1.07 -18.61
CA GLY A 393 7.09 1.98 -19.67
C GLY A 393 8.58 1.80 -19.98
N ARG A 394 9.43 1.76 -18.95
CA ARG A 394 10.88 1.54 -19.13
C ARG A 394 11.21 0.17 -19.69
N ARG A 395 10.45 -0.88 -19.35
CA ARG A 395 10.63 -2.22 -19.90
C ARG A 395 10.48 -2.24 -21.42
N VAL A 396 9.41 -1.65 -21.96
CA VAL A 396 9.22 -1.54 -23.41
C VAL A 396 10.28 -0.63 -24.03
N LEU A 397 10.60 0.50 -23.38
CA LEU A 397 11.64 1.40 -23.87
C LEU A 397 12.99 0.68 -24.00
N ARG A 398 13.28 -0.32 -23.16
CA ARG A 398 14.52 -1.12 -23.19
C ARG A 398 14.66 -1.96 -24.43
N LEU A 399 13.55 -2.49 -24.90
CA LEU A 399 13.49 -3.26 -26.14
C LEU A 399 13.59 -2.37 -27.37
N LEU A 400 13.25 -1.09 -27.23
CA LEU A 400 13.30 -0.10 -28.30
C LEU A 400 14.62 0.69 -28.34
N ALA A 401 15.31 0.83 -27.21
CA ALA A 401 16.57 1.57 -27.12
C ALA A 401 17.65 0.94 -28.00
N ASP A 402 18.48 1.76 -28.63
CA ASP A 402 19.58 1.27 -29.46
C ASP A 402 20.74 0.77 -28.59
N LYS A 403 20.92 1.40 -27.41
CA LYS A 403 21.82 0.95 -26.35
C LYS A 403 21.35 1.43 -24.99
N VAL A 404 21.80 0.75 -23.95
CA VAL A 404 21.69 1.20 -22.56
C VAL A 404 23.10 1.56 -22.09
N GLU A 405 23.33 2.83 -21.78
CA GLU A 405 24.60 3.34 -21.25
C GLU A 405 24.58 3.35 -19.72
N ASP A 406 25.75 3.29 -19.10
CA ASP A 406 25.95 3.44 -17.65
C ASP A 406 25.12 2.47 -16.77
N GLU A 407 24.63 1.37 -17.34
CA GLU A 407 23.99 0.31 -16.57
C GLU A 407 25.07 -0.58 -15.96
N PRO A 408 25.21 -0.58 -14.63
CA PRO A 408 26.25 -1.35 -13.99
C PRO A 408 25.83 -2.83 -14.00
N SER A 409 26.70 -3.71 -14.51
CA SER A 409 26.48 -5.14 -14.42
C SER A 409 26.54 -5.57 -12.96
N LEU A 410 25.50 -6.26 -12.49
CA LEU A 410 25.54 -6.85 -11.15
C LEU A 410 26.79 -7.73 -11.02
N PRO A 411 27.56 -7.57 -9.94
CA PRO A 411 28.79 -8.31 -9.75
C PRO A 411 28.51 -9.79 -9.51
N ASN A 412 29.47 -10.64 -9.92
CA ASN A 412 29.42 -12.10 -9.67
C ASN A 412 29.95 -12.46 -8.26
N TYR A 413 29.76 -11.59 -7.28
CA TYR A 413 30.11 -11.81 -5.89
C TYR A 413 29.01 -11.27 -4.97
N PRO A 414 28.91 -11.74 -3.71
CA PRO A 414 27.85 -11.32 -2.80
C PRO A 414 27.91 -9.82 -2.46
N ILE A 415 26.77 -9.13 -2.55
CA ILE A 415 26.62 -7.68 -2.35
C ILE A 415 25.42 -7.32 -1.45
N ILE A 416 25.48 -6.11 -0.88
CA ILE A 416 24.31 -5.37 -0.38
C ILE A 416 23.95 -4.34 -1.44
N LEU A 417 22.73 -4.43 -1.97
CA LEU A 417 22.26 -3.54 -3.02
C LEU A 417 21.77 -2.21 -2.42
N ILE A 418 22.29 -1.09 -2.89
CA ILE A 418 21.83 0.25 -2.51
C ILE A 418 21.12 0.86 -3.70
N ALA A 419 19.89 1.34 -3.52
CA ALA A 419 19.10 1.92 -4.61
C ALA A 419 18.34 3.17 -4.16
N GLU A 420 17.97 4.02 -5.11
CA GLU A 420 17.01 5.11 -4.86
C GLU A 420 15.64 4.52 -4.49
N ASP A 421 15.17 3.61 -5.33
CA ASP A 421 13.99 2.77 -5.16
C ASP A 421 14.13 1.52 -6.04
N LEU A 422 13.42 0.44 -5.71
CA LEU A 422 13.38 -0.81 -6.47
C LEU A 422 11.97 -1.08 -6.96
N THR A 423 11.80 -1.27 -8.26
CA THR A 423 10.48 -1.69 -8.79
C THR A 423 10.23 -3.16 -8.48
N PRO A 424 8.98 -3.64 -8.61
CA PRO A 424 8.68 -5.06 -8.52
C PRO A 424 9.51 -5.90 -9.49
N SER A 425 9.71 -5.40 -10.73
CA SER A 425 10.58 -6.04 -11.72
C SER A 425 12.02 -6.15 -11.25
N ASP A 426 12.58 -5.06 -10.71
CA ASP A 426 13.97 -5.03 -10.21
C ASP A 426 14.15 -6.05 -9.09
N THR A 427 13.21 -6.07 -8.12
CA THR A 427 13.31 -6.90 -6.92
C THR A 427 13.13 -8.39 -7.24
N ALA A 428 12.21 -8.73 -8.15
CA ALA A 428 11.97 -10.12 -8.56
C ALA A 428 13.12 -10.70 -9.39
N GLY A 429 13.85 -9.86 -10.12
CA GLY A 429 15.04 -10.25 -10.89
C GLY A 429 16.32 -10.41 -10.06
N LEU A 430 16.30 -10.11 -8.76
CA LEU A 430 17.48 -10.26 -7.89
C LEU A 430 17.83 -11.73 -7.73
N ASN A 431 19.11 -12.06 -7.91
CA ASN A 431 19.65 -13.37 -7.56
C ASN A 431 19.92 -13.41 -6.04
N PRO A 432 19.19 -14.20 -5.24
CA PRO A 432 19.37 -14.26 -3.78
C PRO A 432 20.72 -14.83 -3.33
N GLU A 433 21.44 -15.54 -4.20
CA GLU A 433 22.79 -16.05 -3.89
C GLU A 433 23.85 -14.94 -3.94
N LEU A 434 23.61 -13.90 -4.74
CA LEU A 434 24.54 -12.78 -4.94
C LEU A 434 24.06 -11.49 -4.27
N THR A 435 22.75 -11.28 -4.12
CA THR A 435 22.20 -10.14 -3.40
C THR A 435 21.84 -10.56 -1.99
N LEU A 436 22.71 -10.29 -1.02
CA LEU A 436 22.52 -10.73 0.37
C LEU A 436 21.52 -9.87 1.15
N GLY A 437 21.14 -8.71 0.59
CA GLY A 437 20.16 -7.79 1.15
C GLY A 437 20.12 -6.49 0.36
N PHE A 438 19.15 -5.62 0.63
CA PHE A 438 19.08 -4.32 -0.03
C PHE A 438 18.59 -3.18 0.88
N CYS A 439 19.02 -1.96 0.57
CA CYS A 439 18.59 -0.74 1.23
C CYS A 439 18.16 0.32 0.20
N THR A 440 16.95 0.87 0.35
CA THR A 440 16.43 1.92 -0.54
C THR A 440 16.35 3.29 0.15
N ALA A 441 16.63 4.35 -0.60
CA ALA A 441 16.57 5.72 -0.10
C ALA A 441 15.12 6.15 0.18
N TYR A 442 14.21 5.73 -0.69
CA TYR A 442 12.77 5.96 -0.59
C TYR A 442 12.00 4.65 -0.44
N GLY A 443 10.68 4.73 -0.24
CA GLY A 443 9.80 3.58 -0.08
C GLY A 443 9.32 3.38 1.37
N GLY A 444 8.20 2.67 1.51
CA GLY A 444 7.56 2.36 2.80
C GLY A 444 7.57 0.87 3.13
N PRO A 445 7.27 0.47 4.38
CA PRO A 445 7.26 -0.93 4.83
C PRO A 445 6.19 -1.80 4.15
N THR A 446 5.23 -1.15 3.48
CA THR A 446 4.14 -1.72 2.68
C THR A 446 4.42 -1.63 1.18
N SER A 447 5.60 -1.16 0.77
CA SER A 447 5.97 -1.14 -0.64
C SER A 447 6.07 -2.57 -1.19
N HIS A 448 5.81 -2.73 -2.48
CA HIS A 448 5.92 -4.03 -3.15
C HIS A 448 7.35 -4.60 -3.06
N SER A 449 8.38 -3.75 -3.05
CA SER A 449 9.77 -4.18 -2.81
C SER A 449 9.96 -4.77 -1.41
N ALA A 450 9.36 -4.19 -0.36
CA ALA A 450 9.38 -4.76 1.00
C ALA A 450 8.65 -6.11 1.09
N ILE A 451 7.56 -6.30 0.35
CA ILE A 451 6.80 -7.56 0.31
C ILE A 451 7.60 -8.67 -0.40
N ILE A 452 8.22 -8.34 -1.54
CA ILE A 452 9.05 -9.27 -2.31
C ILE A 452 10.33 -9.63 -1.54
N ALA A 453 10.95 -8.68 -0.83
CA ALA A 453 12.12 -8.95 0.01
C ALA A 453 11.87 -10.07 1.03
N ARG A 454 10.72 -10.03 1.70
CA ARG A 454 10.32 -11.05 2.67
C ARG A 454 10.08 -12.40 2.02
N SER A 455 9.54 -12.43 0.79
CA SER A 455 9.31 -13.70 0.08
C SER A 455 10.62 -14.34 -0.39
N LEU A 456 11.59 -13.52 -0.78
CA LEU A 456 12.94 -13.96 -1.12
C LEU A 456 13.82 -14.21 0.13
N ASN A 457 13.29 -13.98 1.34
CA ASN A 457 14.00 -14.08 2.61
C ASN A 457 15.30 -13.24 2.62
N LEU A 458 15.27 -12.08 1.95
CA LEU A 458 16.38 -11.13 1.88
C LEU A 458 16.20 -10.07 2.97
N PRO A 459 17.21 -9.82 3.82
CA PRO A 459 17.26 -8.66 4.70
C PRO A 459 17.07 -7.35 3.92
N ALA A 460 16.15 -6.50 4.37
CA ALA A 460 15.84 -5.26 3.65
C ALA A 460 15.50 -4.08 4.57
N ILE A 461 15.98 -2.91 4.16
CA ILE A 461 15.69 -1.61 4.77
C ILE A 461 15.12 -0.70 3.68
N VAL A 462 14.05 0.03 3.98
CA VAL A 462 13.44 0.99 3.04
C VAL A 462 13.37 2.38 3.66
N GLY A 463 13.39 3.42 2.84
CA GLY A 463 13.26 4.79 3.34
C GLY A 463 14.41 5.26 4.24
N ALA A 464 15.65 4.81 3.96
CA ALA A 464 16.84 5.24 4.71
C ALA A 464 17.35 6.66 4.33
N GLY A 465 16.65 7.33 3.43
CA GLY A 465 16.96 8.68 2.97
C GLY A 465 18.07 8.73 1.91
N PRO A 466 18.26 9.89 1.25
CA PRO A 466 19.19 10.03 0.13
C PRO A 466 20.67 9.88 0.51
N ALA A 467 21.01 9.92 1.80
CA ALA A 467 22.39 9.80 2.27
C ALA A 467 23.04 8.47 1.86
N ILE A 468 22.27 7.38 1.76
CA ILE A 468 22.79 6.08 1.33
C ILE A 468 23.32 6.09 -0.11
N LEU A 469 22.80 7.00 -0.96
CA LEU A 469 23.19 7.11 -2.37
C LEU A 469 24.60 7.72 -2.56
N ASN A 470 25.17 8.28 -1.49
CA ASN A 470 26.53 8.82 -1.48
C ASN A 470 27.58 7.77 -1.06
N LEU A 471 27.16 6.55 -0.70
CA LEU A 471 28.07 5.49 -0.28
C LEU A 471 28.87 4.94 -1.48
N GLU A 472 30.20 4.99 -1.44
CA GLU A 472 31.02 4.45 -2.52
C GLU A 472 30.78 2.95 -2.74
N ASP A 473 30.83 2.51 -4.01
CA ASP A 473 30.77 1.08 -4.32
C ASP A 473 31.92 0.32 -3.65
N SER A 474 31.68 -0.96 -3.36
CA SER A 474 32.63 -1.88 -2.75
C SER A 474 33.01 -1.61 -1.29
N ILE A 475 32.50 -0.55 -0.65
CA ILE A 475 32.71 -0.38 0.80
C ILE A 475 32.02 -1.52 1.56
N PRO A 476 32.67 -2.14 2.55
CA PRO A 476 32.02 -3.14 3.38
C PRO A 476 30.86 -2.48 4.14
N CYS A 477 29.78 -3.22 4.32
CA CYS A 477 28.61 -2.75 5.04
C CYS A 477 27.96 -3.91 5.82
N ILE A 478 27.37 -3.57 6.96
CA ILE A 478 26.43 -4.44 7.67
C ILE A 478 25.04 -3.87 7.45
N LEU A 479 24.11 -4.71 7.01
CA LEU A 479 22.69 -4.39 6.95
C LEU A 479 21.97 -5.21 8.01
N ASP A 480 21.34 -4.51 8.96
CA ASP A 480 20.48 -5.09 9.97
C ASP A 480 19.01 -4.78 9.63
N GLY A 481 18.36 -5.74 8.98
CA GLY A 481 16.98 -5.63 8.54
C GLY A 481 15.97 -5.77 9.68
N GLU A 482 16.38 -6.21 10.87
CA GLU A 482 15.52 -6.26 12.06
C GLU A 482 15.45 -4.89 12.72
N SER A 483 16.60 -4.26 12.99
CA SER A 483 16.63 -2.93 13.60
C SER A 483 16.41 -1.79 12.61
N GLY A 484 16.48 -2.07 11.31
CA GLY A 484 16.32 -1.08 10.25
C GLY A 484 17.54 -0.17 10.08
N ASN A 485 18.73 -0.65 10.41
CA ASN A 485 19.96 0.15 10.39
C ASN A 485 20.99 -0.38 9.40
N LEU A 486 21.58 0.53 8.63
CA LEU A 486 22.69 0.27 7.72
C LEU A 486 23.99 0.84 8.31
N TYR A 487 25.05 0.03 8.40
CA TYR A 487 26.33 0.42 8.99
C TYR A 487 27.44 0.37 7.92
N PRO A 488 27.73 1.51 7.26
CA PRO A 488 28.80 1.59 6.27
C PRO A 488 30.19 1.60 6.92
N GLN A 489 31.18 1.01 6.24
CA GLN A 489 32.57 0.91 6.69
C GLN A 489 32.71 0.38 8.15
N PRO A 490 32.12 -0.78 8.46
CA PRO A 490 32.13 -1.31 9.81
C PRO A 490 33.54 -1.65 10.27
N SER A 491 33.81 -1.51 11.57
CA SER A 491 35.06 -1.98 12.16
C SER A 491 35.18 -3.50 12.04
N GLN A 492 36.40 -4.03 12.15
CA GLN A 492 36.60 -5.48 12.14
C GLN A 492 35.83 -6.17 13.29
N THR A 493 35.74 -5.50 14.44
CA THR A 493 34.96 -5.94 15.60
C THR A 493 33.46 -5.97 15.29
N ASP A 494 32.93 -4.98 14.58
CA ASP A 494 31.52 -4.95 14.15
C ASP A 494 31.22 -6.09 13.16
N ILE A 495 32.13 -6.36 12.21
CA ILE A 495 32.00 -7.48 11.26
C ILE A 495 31.99 -8.82 11.99
N GLU A 496 32.88 -9.02 12.96
CA GLU A 496 32.93 -10.25 13.76
C GLU A 496 31.66 -10.42 14.61
N THR A 497 31.16 -9.34 15.20
CA THR A 497 29.90 -9.31 15.96
C THR A 497 28.71 -9.67 15.07
N ALA A 498 28.63 -9.09 13.86
CA ALA A 498 27.56 -9.38 12.91
C ALA A 498 27.64 -10.83 12.38
N LYS A 499 28.84 -11.36 12.11
CA LYS A 499 29.03 -12.76 11.67
C LYS A 499 28.63 -13.75 12.76
N ALA A 500 29.00 -13.47 14.01
CA ALA A 500 28.57 -14.28 15.15
C ALA A 500 27.05 -14.28 15.27
N ALA A 501 26.42 -13.10 15.22
CA ALA A 501 24.97 -12.96 15.27
C ALA A 501 24.25 -13.68 14.11
N GLN A 502 24.77 -13.59 12.88
CA GLN A 502 24.23 -14.30 11.71
C GLN A 502 24.31 -15.82 11.89
N LYS A 503 25.45 -16.34 12.35
CA LYS A 503 25.64 -17.77 12.62
C LYS A 503 24.74 -18.26 13.73
N ASP A 504 24.62 -17.50 14.82
CA ASP A 504 23.75 -17.82 15.94
C ASP A 504 22.29 -17.85 15.51
N LEU A 505 21.85 -16.87 14.72
CA LEU A 505 20.48 -16.82 14.17
C LEU A 505 20.20 -18.02 13.26
N GLN A 506 21.15 -18.41 12.42
CA GLN A 506 21.01 -19.58 11.55
C GLN A 506 20.95 -20.88 12.35
N ALA A 507 21.82 -21.04 13.35
CA ALA A 507 21.81 -22.19 14.24
C ALA A 507 20.51 -22.29 15.05
N ILE A 508 19.98 -21.15 15.52
CA ILE A 508 18.68 -21.07 16.19
C ILE A 508 17.57 -21.54 15.25
N ARG A 509 17.48 -20.99 14.03
CA ARG A 509 16.45 -21.37 13.04
C ARG A 509 16.51 -22.84 12.66
N GLU A 510 17.71 -23.40 12.50
CA GLU A 510 17.89 -24.81 12.19
C GLU A 510 17.45 -25.71 13.37
N ALA A 511 17.82 -25.35 14.60
CA ALA A 511 17.37 -26.04 15.80
C ALA A 511 15.84 -25.96 15.98
N GLU A 512 15.24 -24.79 15.73
CA GLU A 512 13.79 -24.57 15.75
C GLU A 512 13.07 -25.46 14.73
N LYS A 513 13.59 -25.53 13.49
CA LYS A 513 13.05 -26.37 12.43
C LYS A 513 13.13 -27.86 12.78
N LEU A 514 14.27 -28.32 13.31
CA LEU A 514 14.43 -29.71 13.74
C LEU A 514 13.50 -30.08 14.91
N ALA A 515 13.16 -29.10 15.75
CA ALA A 515 12.29 -29.27 16.91
C ALA A 515 10.83 -28.83 16.65
N CYS A 516 10.41 -28.59 15.41
CA CYS A 516 9.11 -28.00 15.10
C CYS A 516 7.93 -28.89 15.56
N TYR A 517 8.09 -30.22 15.44
CA TYR A 517 7.10 -31.20 15.87
C TYR A 517 7.05 -31.43 17.38
N GLN A 518 7.98 -30.88 18.15
CA GLN A 518 7.91 -30.97 19.60
C GLN A 518 6.81 -30.02 20.11
N PRO A 519 5.94 -30.46 21.05
CA PRO A 519 4.91 -29.61 21.61
C PRO A 519 5.50 -28.43 22.39
N ALA A 520 4.75 -27.34 22.55
CA ALA A 520 5.18 -26.22 23.40
C ALA A 520 4.89 -26.51 24.88
N ILE A 521 5.71 -27.40 25.45
CA ILE A 521 5.74 -27.67 26.90
C ILE A 521 6.83 -26.81 27.52
N MET A 522 6.43 -25.88 28.38
CA MET A 522 7.31 -24.98 29.11
C MET A 522 8.22 -25.76 30.08
N SER A 523 9.30 -25.13 30.54
CA SER A 523 10.30 -25.75 31.42
C SER A 523 9.75 -26.26 32.77
N ASP A 524 8.58 -25.77 33.21
CA ASP A 524 7.86 -26.21 34.40
C ASP A 524 6.65 -27.13 34.10
N GLY A 525 6.56 -27.63 32.86
CA GLY A 525 5.56 -28.61 32.42
C GLY A 525 4.22 -28.02 31.97
N HIS A 526 4.05 -26.70 32.03
CA HIS A 526 2.85 -26.05 31.50
C HIS A 526 2.80 -26.20 29.97
N ARG A 527 1.67 -26.63 29.42
CA ARG A 527 1.50 -26.80 27.96
C ARG A 527 0.71 -25.63 27.39
N VAL A 528 1.18 -25.13 26.25
CA VAL A 528 0.46 -24.18 25.40
C VAL A 528 0.33 -24.82 24.02
N GLU A 529 -0.85 -24.76 23.41
CA GLU A 529 -1.04 -25.22 22.05
C GLU A 529 -0.60 -24.12 21.08
N VAL A 530 0.26 -24.44 20.13
CA VAL A 530 0.68 -23.51 19.07
C VAL A 530 0.19 -24.04 17.73
N VAL A 531 -0.80 -23.35 17.18
CA VAL A 531 -1.58 -23.74 16.00
C VAL A 531 -1.45 -22.68 14.91
N ALA A 532 -1.89 -23.00 13.69
CA ALA A 532 -1.76 -22.10 12.55
C ALA A 532 -3.06 -21.30 12.29
N ASN A 533 -2.87 -20.06 11.84
CA ASN A 533 -3.87 -19.29 11.10
C ASN A 533 -3.70 -19.59 9.61
N ILE A 534 -4.78 -19.96 8.93
CA ILE A 534 -4.78 -20.22 7.49
C ILE A 534 -5.93 -19.50 6.77
N GLY A 535 -5.74 -19.25 5.49
CA GLY A 535 -6.71 -18.64 4.57
C GLY A 535 -6.93 -19.42 3.28
N ALA A 536 -6.34 -20.61 3.12
CA ALA A 536 -6.56 -21.46 1.95
C ALA A 536 -6.35 -22.96 2.28
N ALA A 537 -6.92 -23.86 1.48
CA ALA A 537 -6.84 -25.30 1.72
C ALA A 537 -5.41 -25.85 1.68
N ALA A 538 -4.62 -25.42 0.70
CA ALA A 538 -3.21 -25.81 0.54
C ALA A 538 -2.31 -25.41 1.73
N GLU A 539 -2.72 -24.44 2.55
CA GLU A 539 -1.96 -24.00 3.72
C GLU A 539 -2.09 -24.99 4.90
N ALA A 540 -3.10 -25.86 4.91
CA ALA A 540 -3.27 -26.86 5.98
C ALA A 540 -2.08 -27.84 6.03
N GLU A 541 -1.64 -28.35 4.87
CA GLU A 541 -0.46 -29.22 4.79
C GLU A 541 0.82 -28.48 5.19
N GLN A 542 0.96 -27.21 4.77
CA GLN A 542 2.09 -26.36 5.15
C GLN A 542 2.15 -26.13 6.66
N ALA A 543 1.00 -25.94 7.31
CA ALA A 543 0.91 -25.80 8.76
C ALA A 543 1.39 -27.06 9.48
N VAL A 544 0.95 -28.24 9.05
CA VAL A 544 1.41 -29.52 9.59
C VAL A 544 2.93 -29.68 9.41
N ASN A 545 3.45 -29.37 8.22
CA ASN A 545 4.89 -29.45 7.93
C ASN A 545 5.73 -28.44 8.73
N ALA A 546 5.15 -27.30 9.10
CA ALA A 546 5.77 -26.34 10.03
C ALA A 546 5.66 -26.75 11.50
N GLY A 547 4.99 -27.88 11.78
CA GLY A 547 4.81 -28.45 13.11
C GLY A 547 3.61 -27.87 13.87
N ALA A 548 2.66 -27.18 13.25
CA ALA A 548 1.48 -26.66 13.94
C ALA A 548 0.68 -27.80 14.59
N GLU A 549 0.14 -27.57 15.80
CA GLU A 549 -0.66 -28.56 16.55
C GLU A 549 -2.14 -28.59 16.12
N GLY A 550 -2.45 -28.01 14.95
CA GLY A 550 -3.79 -27.80 14.42
C GLY A 550 -3.92 -26.43 13.76
N VAL A 551 -5.16 -26.05 13.47
CA VAL A 551 -5.53 -24.74 12.94
C VAL A 551 -6.49 -24.07 13.91
N GLY A 552 -6.04 -22.99 14.56
CA GLY A 552 -6.86 -22.23 15.52
C GLY A 552 -7.72 -21.15 14.86
N LEU A 553 -7.48 -20.87 13.58
CA LEU A 553 -8.30 -19.99 12.77
C LEU A 553 -8.17 -20.35 11.28
N LEU A 554 -9.24 -20.91 10.73
CA LEU A 554 -9.52 -20.85 9.29
C LEU A 554 -10.36 -19.61 9.00
N ARG A 555 -9.77 -18.66 8.27
CA ARG A 555 -10.48 -17.54 7.66
C ARG A 555 -11.26 -18.07 6.46
N THR A 556 -12.59 -18.04 6.50
CA THR A 556 -13.42 -18.64 5.43
C THR A 556 -13.67 -17.69 4.25
N GLU A 557 -13.26 -16.42 4.36
CA GLU A 557 -13.55 -15.38 3.38
C GLU A 557 -12.98 -15.70 2.00
N PHE A 558 -11.87 -16.44 1.90
CA PHE A 558 -11.30 -16.86 0.60
C PHE A 558 -12.28 -17.67 -0.28
N LEU A 559 -13.25 -18.35 0.33
CA LEU A 559 -14.32 -19.06 -0.37
C LEU A 559 -15.45 -18.13 -0.83
N PHE A 560 -15.48 -16.89 -0.40
CA PHE A 560 -16.59 -15.97 -0.67
C PHE A 560 -16.14 -14.76 -1.50
N LEU A 561 -14.85 -14.42 -1.45
CA LEU A 561 -14.27 -13.30 -2.19
C LEU A 561 -13.89 -13.70 -3.63
N ASN A 562 -13.67 -12.68 -4.47
CA ASN A 562 -13.26 -12.78 -5.89
C ASN A 562 -14.13 -13.71 -6.76
N ARG A 563 -15.46 -13.61 -6.60
CA ARG A 563 -16.43 -14.44 -7.34
C ARG A 563 -17.77 -13.73 -7.54
N SER A 564 -18.48 -14.13 -8.60
CA SER A 564 -19.77 -13.54 -8.99
C SER A 564 -20.98 -14.12 -8.25
N GLN A 565 -20.82 -15.27 -7.58
CA GLN A 565 -21.88 -15.96 -6.83
C GLN A 565 -21.32 -16.55 -5.53
N PRO A 566 -22.16 -16.72 -4.49
CA PRO A 566 -21.71 -17.35 -3.25
C PRO A 566 -21.28 -18.81 -3.51
N PRO A 567 -20.27 -19.31 -2.77
CA PRO A 567 -19.86 -20.70 -2.88
C PRO A 567 -21.01 -21.64 -2.53
N SER A 568 -21.20 -22.67 -3.33
CA SER A 568 -22.13 -23.75 -3.02
C SER A 568 -21.71 -24.52 -1.77
N GLU A 569 -22.66 -25.23 -1.15
CA GLU A 569 -22.37 -26.11 -0.01
C GLU A 569 -21.31 -27.18 -0.36
N GLU A 570 -21.39 -27.77 -1.57
CA GLU A 570 -20.45 -28.81 -1.99
C GLU A 570 -19.03 -28.28 -2.18
N GLU A 571 -18.86 -27.06 -2.70
CA GLU A 571 -17.54 -26.42 -2.80
C GLU A 571 -16.94 -26.13 -1.42
N GLN A 572 -17.76 -25.63 -0.49
CA GLN A 572 -17.34 -25.40 0.89
C GLN A 572 -16.97 -26.71 1.57
N LEU A 573 -17.78 -27.75 1.41
CA LEU A 573 -17.51 -29.08 1.94
C LEU A 573 -16.21 -29.66 1.39
N ALA A 574 -15.98 -29.56 0.08
CA ALA A 574 -14.77 -30.05 -0.55
C ALA A 574 -13.53 -29.38 0.05
N ALA A 575 -13.54 -28.05 0.16
CA ALA A 575 -12.45 -27.29 0.75
C ALA A 575 -12.22 -27.63 2.23
N TYR A 576 -13.28 -27.72 3.04
CA TYR A 576 -13.15 -28.07 4.45
C TYR A 576 -12.69 -29.53 4.66
N SER A 577 -13.18 -30.46 3.83
CA SER A 577 -12.79 -31.88 3.89
C SER A 577 -11.34 -32.10 3.45
N GLU A 578 -10.86 -31.34 2.46
CA GLU A 578 -9.46 -31.36 2.06
C GLU A 578 -8.56 -30.95 3.24
N MET A 579 -8.92 -29.88 3.94
CA MET A 579 -8.15 -29.39 5.09
C MET A 579 -8.16 -30.37 6.28
N THR A 580 -9.32 -30.91 6.65
CA THR A 580 -9.43 -31.88 7.76
C THR A 580 -8.63 -33.16 7.48
N GLN A 581 -8.62 -33.62 6.22
CA GLN A 581 -7.81 -34.75 5.79
C GLN A 581 -6.31 -34.43 5.84
N ALA A 582 -5.90 -33.25 5.35
CA ALA A 582 -4.51 -32.79 5.42
C ALA A 582 -4.01 -32.64 6.87
N LEU A 583 -4.88 -32.24 7.79
CA LEU A 583 -4.59 -32.13 9.22
C LEU A 583 -4.46 -33.47 9.93
N ASN A 584 -4.87 -34.58 9.30
CA ASN A 584 -4.65 -35.95 9.75
C ASN A 584 -4.97 -36.16 11.25
N GLY A 585 -6.14 -35.68 11.69
CA GLY A 585 -6.62 -35.81 13.06
C GLY A 585 -6.27 -34.64 14.00
N LEU A 586 -5.53 -33.64 13.54
CA LEU A 586 -5.38 -32.37 14.26
C LEU A 586 -6.66 -31.50 14.11
N PRO A 587 -7.00 -30.67 15.11
CA PRO A 587 -8.23 -29.89 15.09
C PRO A 587 -8.20 -28.74 14.10
N LEU A 588 -9.36 -28.45 13.50
CA LEU A 588 -9.62 -27.31 12.63
C LEU A 588 -10.71 -26.41 13.23
N ILE A 589 -10.35 -25.20 13.65
CA ILE A 589 -11.32 -24.17 14.08
C ILE A 589 -11.75 -23.35 12.86
N ILE A 590 -12.99 -23.55 12.42
CA ILE A 590 -13.58 -22.84 11.29
C ILE A 590 -14.32 -21.61 11.81
N ARG A 591 -13.81 -20.43 11.45
CA ARG A 591 -14.53 -19.18 11.68
C ARG A 591 -15.59 -19.02 10.60
N THR A 592 -16.84 -18.88 10.99
CA THR A 592 -17.91 -18.59 10.04
C THR A 592 -17.69 -17.24 9.38
N LEU A 593 -18.38 -16.99 8.27
CA LEU A 593 -18.18 -15.84 7.41
C LEU A 593 -18.04 -14.51 8.18
N ASP A 594 -16.86 -13.88 8.10
CA ASP A 594 -16.60 -12.52 8.60
C ASP A 594 -16.37 -11.56 7.43
N ILE A 595 -17.48 -11.29 6.76
CA ILE A 595 -17.60 -10.34 5.65
C ILE A 595 -18.58 -9.25 6.03
N GLY A 596 -18.39 -8.08 5.43
CA GLY A 596 -19.14 -6.87 5.68
C GLY A 596 -18.18 -5.81 6.19
N GLY A 597 -18.53 -4.55 5.94
CA GLY A 597 -17.67 -3.45 6.27
C GLY A 597 -16.82 -2.96 5.09
N ASP A 598 -15.52 -3.18 5.18
CA ASP A 598 -14.47 -2.81 4.21
C ASP A 598 -14.44 -3.70 2.96
N LYS A 599 -14.87 -4.95 3.06
CA LYS A 599 -14.76 -5.95 1.99
C LYS A 599 -15.99 -5.94 1.08
N ALA A 600 -15.80 -5.56 -0.18
CA ALA A 600 -16.87 -5.55 -1.18
C ALA A 600 -17.16 -6.99 -1.68
N VAL A 601 -18.39 -7.47 -1.49
CA VAL A 601 -18.82 -8.77 -2.02
C VAL A 601 -20.00 -8.59 -2.97
N PRO A 602 -19.76 -8.72 -4.29
CA PRO A 602 -20.71 -8.38 -5.33
C PRO A 602 -22.15 -8.82 -5.13
N TYR A 603 -22.30 -10.12 -4.91
CA TYR A 603 -23.58 -10.83 -4.94
C TYR A 603 -24.36 -10.66 -3.63
N LEU A 604 -23.78 -9.99 -2.64
CA LEU A 604 -24.46 -9.70 -1.37
C LEU A 604 -25.30 -8.43 -1.45
N ASN A 605 -25.00 -7.50 -2.38
CA ASN A 605 -25.71 -6.23 -2.55
C ASN A 605 -25.91 -5.48 -1.22
N LEU A 606 -24.88 -5.45 -0.37
CA LEU A 606 -24.95 -4.77 0.92
C LEU A 606 -25.05 -3.24 0.72
N PRO A 607 -25.87 -2.54 1.52
CA PRO A 607 -25.92 -1.09 1.49
C PRO A 607 -24.58 -0.51 1.95
N ALA A 608 -24.19 0.64 1.39
CA ALA A 608 -23.02 1.38 1.87
C ALA A 608 -23.29 1.91 3.29
N GLU A 609 -22.28 1.85 4.15
CA GLU A 609 -22.35 2.33 5.53
C GLU A 609 -21.29 3.42 5.75
N GLU A 610 -21.59 4.43 6.57
CA GLU A 610 -20.60 5.47 6.92
C GLU A 610 -19.41 4.90 7.70
N ASN A 611 -19.66 3.92 8.57
CA ASN A 611 -18.66 3.29 9.43
C ASN A 611 -18.71 1.78 9.27
N PRO A 612 -18.12 1.22 8.21
CA PRO A 612 -18.37 -0.17 7.86
C PRO A 612 -17.80 -1.17 8.90
N PHE A 613 -16.74 -0.79 9.63
CA PHE A 613 -16.25 -1.59 10.76
C PHE A 613 -17.25 -1.68 11.93
N LEU A 614 -18.18 -0.72 12.06
CA LEU A 614 -19.17 -0.69 13.14
C LEU A 614 -20.55 -1.23 12.74
N GLY A 615 -20.77 -1.56 11.47
CA GLY A 615 -22.09 -1.89 10.94
C GLY A 615 -22.37 -3.40 10.71
N VAL A 616 -22.99 -3.73 9.58
CA VAL A 616 -23.46 -5.08 9.24
C VAL A 616 -22.31 -5.92 8.70
N ARG A 617 -21.61 -6.61 9.62
CA ARG A 617 -20.54 -7.55 9.30
C ARG A 617 -20.53 -8.78 10.21
N GLY A 618 -19.82 -9.81 9.79
CA GLY A 618 -19.67 -11.06 10.54
C GLY A 618 -21.01 -11.72 10.83
N ILE A 619 -21.24 -12.10 12.09
CA ILE A 619 -22.47 -12.80 12.46
C ILE A 619 -23.75 -12.00 12.16
N ARG A 620 -23.70 -10.67 12.16
CA ARG A 620 -24.85 -9.81 11.85
C ARG A 620 -25.29 -9.98 10.39
N LEU A 621 -24.32 -10.10 9.48
CA LEU A 621 -24.58 -10.42 8.08
C LEU A 621 -25.16 -11.84 7.95
N CYS A 622 -24.61 -12.81 8.68
CA CYS A 622 -25.13 -14.19 8.70
C CYS A 622 -26.60 -14.27 9.12
N PHE A 623 -27.06 -13.39 10.03
CA PHE A 623 -28.48 -13.32 10.42
C PHE A 623 -29.36 -12.67 9.34
N GLN A 624 -28.85 -11.70 8.58
CA GLN A 624 -29.57 -11.09 7.47
C GLN A 624 -29.59 -11.98 6.21
N ARG A 625 -28.59 -12.85 6.07
CA ARG A 625 -28.46 -13.82 4.97
C ARG A 625 -28.37 -15.27 5.48
N PRO A 626 -29.46 -15.82 6.05
CA PRO A 626 -29.48 -17.20 6.54
C PRO A 626 -29.18 -18.24 5.46
N ASP A 627 -29.42 -17.90 4.18
CA ASP A 627 -29.08 -18.76 3.04
C ASP A 627 -27.59 -19.09 3.00
N LEU A 628 -26.73 -18.08 3.21
CA LEU A 628 -25.28 -18.25 3.25
C LEU A 628 -24.85 -18.96 4.53
N PHE A 629 -25.41 -18.53 5.65
CA PHE A 629 -25.02 -19.03 6.96
C PHE A 629 -25.39 -20.51 7.14
N LYS A 630 -26.62 -20.90 6.81
CA LYS A 630 -27.05 -22.31 6.87
C LYS A 630 -26.26 -23.16 5.87
N SER A 631 -25.93 -22.63 4.69
CA SER A 631 -25.08 -23.35 3.72
C SER A 631 -23.69 -23.63 4.26
N GLN A 632 -23.07 -22.63 4.87
CA GLN A 632 -21.76 -22.80 5.49
C GLN A 632 -21.82 -23.78 6.68
N LEU A 633 -22.82 -23.66 7.56
CA LEU A 633 -23.00 -24.58 8.68
C LEU A 633 -23.17 -26.03 8.22
N ARG A 634 -23.99 -26.28 7.18
CA ARG A 634 -24.17 -27.63 6.60
C ARG A 634 -22.84 -28.20 6.11
N ALA A 635 -22.07 -27.41 5.36
CA ALA A 635 -20.75 -27.80 4.89
C ALA A 635 -19.78 -28.11 6.04
N ILE A 636 -19.77 -27.29 7.10
CA ILE A 636 -18.91 -27.50 8.29
C ILE A 636 -19.28 -28.81 9.01
N TYR A 637 -20.56 -29.05 9.30
CA TYR A 637 -21.02 -30.27 9.96
C TYR A 637 -20.83 -31.53 9.11
N ARG A 638 -20.91 -31.42 7.79
CA ARG A 638 -20.57 -32.54 6.89
C ARG A 638 -19.06 -32.80 6.90
N ALA A 639 -18.24 -31.75 6.90
CA ALA A 639 -16.78 -31.86 6.97
C ALA A 639 -16.29 -32.46 8.30
N SER A 640 -17.00 -32.26 9.41
CA SER A 640 -16.63 -32.82 10.72
C SER A 640 -16.63 -34.37 10.76
N GLN A 641 -17.19 -35.04 9.74
CA GLN A 641 -17.11 -36.50 9.59
C GLN A 641 -15.73 -36.97 9.10
N THR A 642 -14.93 -36.06 8.54
CA THR A 642 -13.60 -36.36 7.97
C THR A 642 -12.44 -36.02 8.91
N GLY A 643 -12.71 -35.28 9.99
CA GLY A 643 -11.72 -34.91 11.01
C GLY A 643 -12.28 -33.98 12.08
N PRO A 644 -11.52 -33.66 13.13
CA PRO A 644 -12.01 -32.85 14.24
C PRO A 644 -12.18 -31.38 13.82
N VAL A 645 -13.42 -30.89 13.93
CA VAL A 645 -13.78 -29.52 13.56
C VAL A 645 -14.42 -28.82 14.76
N LYS A 646 -14.13 -27.53 14.92
CA LYS A 646 -14.81 -26.62 15.86
C LYS A 646 -15.39 -25.44 15.10
N ILE A 647 -16.51 -24.90 15.56
CA ILE A 647 -17.15 -23.73 14.96
C ILE A 647 -16.84 -22.50 15.82
N MET A 648 -16.49 -21.39 15.18
CA MET A 648 -16.28 -20.11 15.85
C MET A 648 -17.05 -18.99 15.17
N PHE A 649 -17.85 -18.24 15.94
CA PHE A 649 -18.62 -17.11 15.42
C PHE A 649 -17.86 -15.76 15.61
N PRO A 650 -17.70 -14.95 14.54
CA PRO A 650 -17.10 -13.61 14.61
C PRO A 650 -18.11 -12.55 15.02
N MET A 651 -17.63 -11.38 15.46
CA MET A 651 -18.37 -10.14 15.71
C MET A 651 -19.56 -10.29 16.68
N ILE A 652 -19.49 -11.26 17.59
CA ILE A 652 -20.47 -11.43 18.66
C ILE A 652 -20.37 -10.24 19.61
N SER A 653 -21.49 -9.57 19.85
CA SER A 653 -21.56 -8.37 20.68
C SER A 653 -22.52 -8.49 21.86
N THR A 654 -23.53 -9.36 21.74
CA THR A 654 -24.61 -9.55 22.72
C THR A 654 -24.86 -11.05 22.99
N LEU A 655 -25.52 -11.37 24.11
CA LEU A 655 -25.92 -12.76 24.42
C LEU A 655 -26.96 -13.29 23.43
N GLU A 656 -27.79 -12.40 22.90
CA GLU A 656 -28.77 -12.71 21.88
C GLU A 656 -28.10 -13.17 20.58
N ASP A 657 -26.96 -12.56 20.20
CA ASP A 657 -26.18 -12.97 19.04
C ASP A 657 -25.75 -14.45 19.18
N ILE A 658 -25.07 -14.80 20.28
CA ILE A 658 -24.54 -16.16 20.44
C ILE A 658 -25.65 -17.21 20.55
N ARG A 659 -26.75 -16.90 21.25
CA ARG A 659 -27.90 -17.80 21.36
C ARG A 659 -28.58 -18.04 20.02
N SER A 660 -28.72 -16.99 19.21
CA SER A 660 -29.31 -17.08 17.87
C SER A 660 -28.43 -17.89 16.92
N ALA A 661 -27.11 -17.66 16.95
CA ALA A 661 -26.14 -18.42 16.17
C ALA A 661 -26.13 -19.91 16.55
N LYS A 662 -26.09 -20.24 17.85
CA LYS A 662 -26.16 -21.62 18.35
C LYS A 662 -27.46 -22.31 17.99
N LYS A 663 -28.60 -21.60 18.05
CA LYS A 663 -29.90 -22.15 17.65
C LYS A 663 -29.89 -22.56 16.17
N LEU A 664 -29.41 -21.68 15.29
CA LEU A 664 -29.32 -21.98 13.85
C LEU A 664 -28.33 -23.12 13.56
N ALA A 665 -27.20 -23.16 14.26
CA ALA A 665 -26.24 -24.26 14.16
C ALA A 665 -26.86 -25.61 14.58
N GLU A 666 -27.60 -25.63 15.69
CA GLU A 666 -28.28 -26.86 16.16
C GLU A 666 -29.40 -27.30 15.21
N GLU A 667 -30.20 -26.38 14.67
CA GLU A 667 -31.19 -26.68 13.62
C GLU A 667 -30.54 -27.38 12.43
N VAL A 668 -29.44 -26.82 11.93
CA VAL A 668 -28.70 -27.36 10.79
C VAL A 668 -28.04 -28.70 11.12
N ARG A 669 -27.46 -28.85 12.31
CA ARG A 669 -26.83 -30.10 12.76
C ARG A 669 -27.83 -31.26 12.74
N LEU A 670 -29.03 -31.02 13.27
CA LEU A 670 -30.12 -32.01 13.26
C LEU A 670 -30.61 -32.30 11.84
N GLU A 671 -30.67 -31.30 10.96
CA GLU A 671 -31.03 -31.46 9.55
C GLU A 671 -30.06 -32.39 8.79
N VAL A 672 -28.75 -32.23 9.01
CA VAL A 672 -27.72 -33.06 8.35
C VAL A 672 -27.38 -34.35 9.09
N GLY A 673 -27.88 -34.54 10.31
CA GLY A 673 -27.62 -35.72 11.13
C GLY A 673 -26.16 -35.86 11.61
N ALA A 674 -25.48 -34.74 11.88
CA ALA A 674 -24.09 -34.73 12.35
C ALA A 674 -23.98 -34.78 13.89
N ASP A 675 -22.84 -35.26 14.39
CA ASP A 675 -22.53 -35.21 15.82
C ASP A 675 -22.30 -33.77 16.31
N PRO A 676 -22.53 -33.48 17.60
CA PRO A 676 -22.18 -32.19 18.19
C PRO A 676 -20.69 -31.88 18.04
N VAL A 677 -20.39 -30.60 17.77
CA VAL A 677 -19.02 -30.06 17.70
C VAL A 677 -18.89 -28.93 18.72
N ASP A 678 -17.66 -28.66 19.18
CA ASP A 678 -17.39 -27.51 20.05
C ASP A 678 -17.75 -26.21 19.34
N ILE A 679 -18.50 -25.35 20.03
CA ILE A 679 -18.88 -24.02 19.54
C ILE A 679 -18.23 -22.95 20.41
N GLY A 680 -17.38 -22.15 19.80
CA GLY A 680 -16.74 -20.99 20.40
C GLY A 680 -17.19 -19.67 19.79
N MET A 681 -16.64 -18.59 20.32
CA MET A 681 -16.83 -17.25 19.78
C MET A 681 -15.54 -16.45 19.77
N MET A 682 -15.46 -15.50 18.83
CA MET A 682 -14.37 -14.56 18.79
C MET A 682 -14.61 -13.43 19.80
N ILE A 683 -13.62 -13.16 20.65
CA ILE A 683 -13.59 -12.01 21.56
C ILE A 683 -12.84 -10.88 20.84
N GLU A 684 -13.59 -10.11 20.07
CA GLU A 684 -13.07 -8.99 19.30
C GLU A 684 -13.85 -7.68 19.52
N VAL A 685 -15.04 -7.76 20.12
CA VAL A 685 -15.83 -6.58 20.51
C VAL A 685 -15.62 -6.30 22.00
N PRO A 686 -15.40 -5.04 22.44
CA PRO A 686 -15.19 -4.72 23.86
C PRO A 686 -16.34 -5.17 24.77
N SER A 687 -17.59 -5.13 24.29
CA SER A 687 -18.75 -5.62 25.05
C SER A 687 -18.65 -7.12 25.34
N ALA A 688 -18.13 -7.91 24.40
CA ALA A 688 -17.94 -9.35 24.57
C ALA A 688 -16.87 -9.66 25.61
N ALA A 689 -15.76 -8.92 25.63
CA ALA A 689 -14.73 -9.04 26.66
C ALA A 689 -15.26 -8.63 28.06
N MET A 690 -16.07 -7.56 28.13
CA MET A 690 -16.67 -7.09 29.38
C MET A 690 -17.69 -8.06 29.97
N MET A 691 -18.41 -8.82 29.13
CA MET A 691 -19.42 -9.81 29.53
C MET A 691 -18.93 -11.26 29.41
N ALA A 692 -17.61 -11.48 29.37
CA ALA A 692 -17.02 -12.79 29.10
C ALA A 692 -17.48 -13.88 30.08
N ASP A 693 -17.82 -13.52 31.32
CA ASP A 693 -18.33 -14.42 32.36
C ASP A 693 -19.73 -14.98 32.04
N GLU A 694 -20.61 -14.17 31.46
CA GLU A 694 -21.91 -14.63 30.97
C GLU A 694 -21.76 -15.45 29.69
N PHE A 695 -20.91 -15.01 28.75
CA PHE A 695 -20.64 -15.76 27.53
C PHE A 695 -20.01 -17.13 27.80
N ALA A 696 -19.16 -17.26 28.83
CA ALA A 696 -18.47 -18.52 29.15
C ALA A 696 -19.42 -19.65 29.57
N LYS A 697 -20.66 -19.31 29.98
CA LYS A 697 -21.73 -20.27 30.26
C LYS A 697 -22.37 -20.82 28.98
N GLU A 698 -22.25 -20.09 27.86
CA GLU A 698 -22.93 -20.37 26.61
C GLU A 698 -22.01 -21.04 25.57
N VAL A 699 -20.68 -20.89 25.66
CA VAL A 699 -19.73 -21.40 24.66
C VAL A 699 -18.73 -22.42 25.24
N ASP A 700 -18.06 -23.16 24.37
CA ASP A 700 -17.04 -24.15 24.74
C ASP A 700 -15.64 -23.55 24.84
N PHE A 701 -15.40 -22.46 24.11
CA PHE A 701 -14.12 -21.74 24.12
C PHE A 701 -14.24 -20.31 23.61
N PHE A 702 -13.21 -19.52 23.86
CA PHE A 702 -13.01 -18.21 23.27
C PHE A 702 -11.76 -18.19 22.39
N SER A 703 -11.76 -17.37 21.34
CA SER A 703 -10.53 -16.96 20.67
C SER A 703 -10.49 -15.44 20.55
N VAL A 704 -9.42 -14.80 21.01
CA VAL A 704 -9.32 -13.33 20.93
C VAL A 704 -8.81 -12.91 19.55
N GLY A 705 -9.66 -12.17 18.82
CA GLY A 705 -9.30 -11.48 17.59
C GLY A 705 -8.65 -10.13 17.91
N THR A 706 -7.34 -10.13 18.19
CA THR A 706 -6.68 -8.92 18.74
C THR A 706 -6.61 -7.76 17.77
N ASN A 707 -6.68 -8.00 16.46
CA ASN A 707 -6.67 -6.94 15.46
C ASN A 707 -7.92 -6.05 15.60
N ASP A 708 -9.10 -6.66 15.63
CA ASP A 708 -10.38 -5.97 15.79
C ASP A 708 -10.58 -5.50 17.23
N LEU A 709 -10.18 -6.28 18.23
CA LEU A 709 -10.23 -5.86 19.64
C LEU A 709 -9.41 -4.59 19.88
N THR A 710 -8.20 -4.51 19.33
CA THR A 710 -7.34 -3.32 19.46
C THR A 710 -8.00 -2.13 18.81
N GLN A 711 -8.55 -2.29 17.60
CA GLN A 711 -9.25 -1.23 16.89
C GLN A 711 -10.41 -0.65 17.69
N TYR A 712 -11.30 -1.49 18.24
CA TYR A 712 -12.46 -1.00 18.98
C TYR A 712 -12.13 -0.52 20.39
N VAL A 713 -11.15 -1.12 21.07
CA VAL A 713 -10.72 -0.67 22.41
C VAL A 713 -10.01 0.68 22.34
N LEU A 714 -9.19 0.92 21.31
CA LEU A 714 -8.46 2.17 21.13
C LEU A 714 -9.22 3.20 20.29
N ALA A 715 -10.31 2.80 19.63
CA ALA A 715 -11.02 3.57 18.63
C ALA A 715 -10.08 4.09 17.51
N MET A 716 -9.16 3.23 17.07
CA MET A 716 -8.16 3.54 16.05
C MET A 716 -8.29 2.55 14.89
N ASP A 717 -8.68 3.06 13.72
CA ASP A 717 -8.72 2.28 12.50
C ASP A 717 -7.30 1.90 12.06
N ARG A 718 -7.05 0.60 11.92
CA ARG A 718 -5.75 0.07 11.51
C ARG A 718 -5.41 0.37 10.04
N GLY A 719 -6.42 0.60 9.19
CA GLY A 719 -6.26 1.03 7.81
C GLY A 719 -5.92 2.53 7.68
N HIS A 720 -6.10 3.31 8.75
CA HIS A 720 -5.87 4.75 8.71
C HIS A 720 -4.37 5.10 8.77
N PRO A 721 -3.77 5.75 7.75
CA PRO A 721 -2.32 5.93 7.64
C PRO A 721 -1.65 6.62 8.84
N ALA A 722 -2.33 7.60 9.45
CA ALA A 722 -1.81 8.33 10.61
C ALA A 722 -1.95 7.58 11.95
N LEU A 723 -2.88 6.62 12.05
CA LEU A 723 -3.23 5.94 13.31
C LEU A 723 -2.70 4.50 13.36
N ALA A 724 -2.44 3.87 12.21
CA ALA A 724 -1.95 2.49 12.12
C ALA A 724 -0.71 2.22 13.00
N LYS A 725 0.20 3.21 13.12
CA LYS A 725 1.40 3.11 13.97
C LYS A 725 1.10 3.14 15.48
N GLN A 726 -0.06 3.66 15.87
CA GLN A 726 -0.49 3.80 17.27
C GLN A 726 -1.38 2.62 17.72
N ALA A 727 -2.01 1.92 16.77
CA ALA A 727 -2.83 0.73 17.02
C ALA A 727 -1.95 -0.50 17.37
N ASP A 728 -1.42 -0.53 18.59
CA ASP A 728 -0.58 -1.63 19.09
C ASP A 728 -1.38 -2.58 19.99
N GLY A 729 -1.44 -3.87 19.63
CA GLY A 729 -2.17 -4.87 20.41
C GLY A 729 -1.54 -5.21 21.77
N LEU A 730 -0.29 -4.79 22.04
CA LEU A 730 0.32 -4.85 23.37
C LEU A 730 -0.05 -3.67 24.26
N HIS A 731 -0.94 -2.78 23.81
CA HIS A 731 -1.42 -1.69 24.65
C HIS A 731 -2.06 -2.23 25.94
N PRO A 732 -1.76 -1.66 27.14
CA PRO A 732 -2.25 -2.18 28.42
C PRO A 732 -3.77 -2.31 28.53
N ALA A 733 -4.54 -1.46 27.84
CA ALA A 733 -6.00 -1.57 27.79
C ALA A 733 -6.46 -2.87 27.11
N VAL A 734 -5.82 -3.26 26.00
CA VAL A 734 -6.10 -4.50 25.27
C VAL A 734 -5.69 -5.71 26.11
N LEU A 735 -4.48 -5.67 26.71
CA LEU A 735 -4.01 -6.75 27.60
C LEU A 735 -4.92 -6.98 28.81
N ARG A 736 -5.50 -5.91 29.39
CA ARG A 736 -6.47 -6.03 30.49
C ARG A 736 -7.78 -6.68 30.04
N MET A 737 -8.27 -6.36 28.85
CA MET A 737 -9.45 -7.02 28.27
C MET A 737 -9.19 -8.51 28.03
N ILE A 738 -8.02 -8.86 27.49
CA ILE A 738 -7.60 -10.26 27.33
C ILE A 738 -7.54 -10.96 28.69
N HIS A 739 -6.93 -10.34 29.70
CA HIS A 739 -6.82 -10.91 31.03
C HIS A 739 -8.19 -11.17 31.66
N GLN A 740 -9.12 -10.22 31.55
CA GLN A 740 -10.49 -10.37 32.04
C GLN A 740 -11.19 -11.56 31.37
N THR A 741 -11.08 -11.68 30.05
CA THR A 741 -11.63 -12.82 29.29
C THR A 741 -11.04 -14.15 29.77
N VAL A 742 -9.73 -14.24 29.99
CA VAL A 742 -9.08 -15.44 30.50
C VAL A 742 -9.57 -15.81 31.91
N GLN A 743 -9.70 -14.82 32.79
CA GLN A 743 -10.22 -15.05 34.14
C GLN A 743 -11.66 -15.58 34.13
N ALA A 744 -12.52 -14.97 33.30
CA ALA A 744 -13.90 -15.39 33.14
C ALA A 744 -14.01 -16.81 32.58
N ALA A 745 -13.27 -17.12 31.51
CA ALA A 745 -13.24 -18.44 30.90
C ALA A 745 -12.74 -19.51 31.88
N SER A 746 -11.63 -19.24 32.56
CA SER A 746 -11.02 -20.17 33.53
C SER A 746 -11.97 -20.44 34.70
N ALA A 747 -12.68 -19.42 35.20
CA ALA A 747 -13.68 -19.59 36.26
C ALA A 747 -14.86 -20.50 35.84
N ALA A 748 -15.17 -20.54 34.55
CA ALA A 748 -16.20 -21.42 33.97
C ALA A 748 -15.65 -22.77 33.46
N GLY A 749 -14.35 -23.05 33.64
CA GLY A 749 -13.71 -24.26 33.11
C GLY A 749 -13.56 -24.29 31.59
N LYS A 750 -13.60 -23.11 30.95
CA LYS A 750 -13.40 -22.91 29.51
C LYS A 750 -11.98 -22.41 29.24
N TRP A 751 -11.53 -22.55 27.99
CA TRP A 751 -10.20 -22.16 27.56
C TRP A 751 -10.24 -20.96 26.59
N VAL A 752 -9.10 -20.26 26.47
CA VAL A 752 -8.96 -19.07 25.63
C VAL A 752 -7.78 -19.23 24.69
N GLY A 753 -8.04 -19.11 23.40
CA GLY A 753 -7.05 -18.94 22.35
C GLY A 753 -6.86 -17.47 21.95
N VAL A 754 -5.81 -17.18 21.18
CA VAL A 754 -5.59 -15.87 20.54
C VAL A 754 -5.14 -16.08 19.11
N CYS A 755 -5.84 -15.47 18.15
CA CYS A 755 -5.57 -15.64 16.72
C CYS A 755 -5.13 -14.36 15.98
N GLY A 756 -5.09 -13.21 16.65
CA GLY A 756 -4.61 -11.96 16.03
C GLY A 756 -3.09 -11.79 16.10
N GLY A 757 -2.56 -10.77 15.40
CA GLY A 757 -1.15 -10.66 15.04
C GLY A 757 -0.16 -10.71 16.22
N ILE A 758 -0.56 -10.22 17.40
CA ILE A 758 0.30 -10.24 18.60
C ILE A 758 0.64 -11.65 19.10
N ALA A 759 -0.14 -12.68 18.75
CA ALA A 759 0.20 -14.05 19.11
C ALA A 759 1.46 -14.54 18.38
N GLY A 760 1.72 -14.02 17.16
CA GLY A 760 2.91 -14.33 16.37
C GLY A 760 4.17 -13.55 16.77
N ASP A 761 4.03 -12.45 17.53
CA ASP A 761 5.16 -11.72 18.11
C ASP A 761 5.74 -12.53 19.29
N PRO A 762 7.04 -12.88 19.32
CA PRO A 762 7.64 -13.61 20.43
C PRO A 762 7.43 -12.95 21.81
N LYS A 763 7.40 -11.62 21.88
CA LYS A 763 7.11 -10.90 23.14
C LYS A 763 5.63 -11.01 23.50
N GLY A 764 4.76 -10.89 22.49
CA GLY A 764 3.32 -11.06 22.65
C GLY A 764 2.94 -12.46 23.12
N ALA A 765 3.47 -13.50 22.47
CA ALA A 765 3.29 -14.90 22.86
C ALA A 765 3.63 -15.14 24.34
N VAL A 766 4.76 -14.62 24.81
CA VAL A 766 5.19 -14.73 26.22
C VAL A 766 4.19 -14.06 27.18
N ILE A 767 3.77 -12.83 26.87
CA ILE A 767 2.81 -12.10 27.70
C ILE A 767 1.46 -12.81 27.71
N LEU A 768 0.95 -13.22 26.55
CA LEU A 768 -0.35 -13.90 26.41
C LEU A 768 -0.37 -15.23 27.17
N THR A 769 0.67 -16.05 27.02
CA THR A 769 0.83 -17.27 27.83
C THR A 769 0.82 -16.92 29.32
N GLY A 770 1.57 -15.90 29.75
CA GLY A 770 1.58 -15.45 31.15
C GLY A 770 0.23 -14.93 31.66
N LEU A 771 -0.66 -14.44 30.79
CA LEU A 771 -2.03 -14.06 31.14
C LEU A 771 -2.94 -15.27 31.33
N GLY A 772 -2.53 -16.46 30.88
CA GLY A 772 -3.27 -17.72 30.97
C GLY A 772 -3.92 -18.17 29.66
N VAL A 773 -3.51 -17.59 28.51
CA VAL A 773 -3.91 -18.08 27.18
C VAL A 773 -3.31 -19.47 26.95
N THR A 774 -4.14 -20.41 26.53
CA THR A 774 -3.75 -21.83 26.37
C THR A 774 -3.53 -22.24 24.92
N GLU A 775 -3.99 -21.45 23.95
CA GLU A 775 -3.81 -21.68 22.52
C GLU A 775 -3.33 -20.39 21.81
N LEU A 776 -2.28 -20.47 21.01
CA LEU A 776 -1.77 -19.37 20.18
C LEU A 776 -1.88 -19.78 18.71
N SER A 777 -2.77 -19.10 17.99
CA SER A 777 -2.99 -19.31 16.56
C SER A 777 -2.26 -18.24 15.75
N ILE A 778 -1.25 -18.64 14.98
CA ILE A 778 -0.24 -17.74 14.41
C ILE A 778 0.09 -18.05 12.95
N SER A 779 0.82 -17.16 12.29
CA SER A 779 1.28 -17.42 10.92
C SER A 779 2.21 -18.63 10.86
N ILE A 780 2.08 -19.45 9.81
CA ILE A 780 2.84 -20.69 9.61
C ILE A 780 4.35 -20.52 9.82
N PRO A 781 5.02 -19.46 9.27
CA PRO A 781 6.46 -19.29 9.46
C PRO A 781 6.90 -19.07 10.92
N SER A 782 6.00 -18.63 11.79
CA SER A 782 6.30 -18.28 13.19
C SER A 782 6.14 -19.46 14.15
N VAL A 783 5.53 -20.57 13.71
CA VAL A 783 5.19 -21.72 14.55
C VAL A 783 6.40 -22.29 15.28
N ALA A 784 7.47 -22.63 14.55
CA ALA A 784 8.65 -23.27 15.12
C ALA A 784 9.36 -22.36 16.15
N ALA A 785 9.52 -21.08 15.82
CA ALA A 785 10.18 -20.09 16.67
C ALA A 785 9.41 -19.82 17.97
N VAL A 786 8.09 -19.63 17.89
CA VAL A 786 7.25 -19.41 19.08
C VAL A 786 7.27 -20.64 19.99
N LYS A 787 7.17 -21.84 19.44
CA LYS A 787 7.28 -23.08 20.24
C LYS A 787 8.61 -23.18 20.95
N ALA A 788 9.73 -22.95 20.26
CA ALA A 788 11.06 -22.99 20.86
C ALA A 788 11.22 -21.95 21.97
N LYS A 789 10.73 -20.73 21.76
CA LYS A 789 10.75 -19.66 22.76
C LYS A 789 10.00 -20.03 24.03
N LEU A 790 8.79 -20.59 23.89
CA LEU A 790 7.96 -20.99 25.04
C LEU A 790 8.58 -22.15 25.82
N ARG A 791 9.16 -23.14 25.14
CA ARG A 791 9.89 -24.26 25.80
C ARG A 791 11.05 -23.79 26.68
N GLY A 792 11.72 -22.69 26.29
CA GLY A 792 12.84 -22.11 27.04
C GLY A 792 12.44 -21.30 28.28
N LEU A 793 11.15 -21.17 28.59
CA LEU A 793 10.64 -20.35 29.69
C LEU A 793 9.82 -21.21 30.68
N SER A 794 9.65 -20.73 31.91
CA SER A 794 8.69 -21.29 32.87
C SER A 794 7.42 -20.46 32.87
N PHE A 795 6.27 -21.10 33.05
CA PHE A 795 4.98 -20.42 33.17
C PHE A 795 4.99 -19.41 34.32
N ALA A 796 5.63 -19.74 35.46
CA ALA A 796 5.78 -18.81 36.56
C ALA A 796 6.48 -17.49 36.16
N LYS A 797 7.50 -17.57 35.29
CA LYS A 797 8.23 -16.39 34.79
C LYS A 797 7.37 -15.56 33.84
N THR A 798 6.63 -16.21 32.94
CA THR A 798 5.74 -15.50 32.00
C THR A 798 4.59 -14.82 32.74
N GLN A 799 4.05 -15.43 33.79
CA GLN A 799 3.05 -14.82 34.67
C GLN A 799 3.57 -13.55 35.37
N ASP A 800 4.82 -13.52 35.83
CA ASP A 800 5.42 -12.31 36.41
C ASP A 800 5.52 -11.18 35.38
N ILE A 801 6.00 -11.49 34.18
CA ILE A 801 6.10 -10.54 33.06
C ILE A 801 4.70 -10.00 32.71
N ALA A 802 3.70 -10.86 32.59
CA ALA A 802 2.33 -10.46 32.30
C ALA A 802 1.74 -9.54 33.39
N LYS A 803 1.96 -9.86 34.67
CA LYS A 803 1.54 -8.99 35.80
C LYS A 803 2.19 -7.61 35.75
N ARG A 804 3.44 -7.51 35.29
CA ARG A 804 4.13 -6.23 35.09
C ARG A 804 3.56 -5.49 33.87
N ALA A 805 3.31 -6.20 32.76
CA ALA A 805 2.73 -5.63 31.54
C ALA A 805 1.36 -4.99 31.80
N LEU A 806 0.50 -5.62 32.61
CA LEU A 806 -0.80 -5.06 33.00
C LEU A 806 -0.71 -3.74 33.79
N LYS A 807 0.44 -3.45 34.42
CA LYS A 807 0.70 -2.23 35.21
C LYS A 807 1.37 -1.11 34.39
N CYS A 808 1.84 -1.39 33.17
CA CYS A 808 2.41 -0.38 32.28
C CYS A 808 1.36 0.65 31.84
N ARG A 809 1.85 1.80 31.37
CA ARG A 809 1.03 2.95 30.94
C ARG A 809 0.80 2.99 29.43
N ASN A 810 1.67 2.38 28.65
CA ASN A 810 1.59 2.35 27.18
C ASN A 810 2.29 1.10 26.61
N ALA A 811 2.15 0.85 25.32
CA ALA A 811 2.73 -0.31 24.64
C ALA A 811 4.26 -0.31 24.62
N GLN A 812 4.91 0.87 24.59
CA GLN A 812 6.38 0.97 24.62
C GLN A 812 6.94 0.45 25.94
N GLU A 813 6.34 0.83 27.08
CA GLU A 813 6.71 0.33 28.40
C GLU A 813 6.52 -1.19 28.49
N VAL A 814 5.45 -1.74 27.88
CA VAL A 814 5.20 -3.19 27.84
C VAL A 814 6.31 -3.90 27.04
N ARG A 815 6.64 -3.39 25.85
CA ARG A 815 7.67 -3.97 24.98
C ARG A 815 9.07 -3.92 25.62
N ALA A 816 9.32 -2.98 26.52
CA ALA A 816 10.57 -2.85 27.26
C ALA A 816 10.72 -3.84 28.44
N LEU A 817 9.70 -4.62 28.78
CA LEU A 817 9.77 -5.63 29.85
C LEU A 817 10.53 -6.90 29.46
N LEU A 818 10.72 -7.12 28.16
CA LEU A 818 11.30 -8.28 27.50
C LEU A 818 12.39 -7.83 26.54
#